data_AF-A0A945G5F0-F1
#
_entry.id   AF-A0A945G5F0-F1
#
_cell.length_a   1.000
_cell.length_b   1.000
_cell.length_c   1.000
_cell.angle_alpha   90.00
_cell.angle_beta   90.00
_cell.angle_gamma   90.00
#
_symmetry.space_group_name_H-M   'P 1'
#
loop_
_entity.id
_entity.type
_entity.pdbx_description
1 polymer ?
#
loop_
_entity_poly.entity_id
_entity_poly.type
_entity_poly.pdbx_seq_one_letter_code
_entity_poly.pdbx_strand_id
1 'polypeptide(L)'
;RYDLGEEFHLSDFVKEVNHTFAEVTQLCGDLMDFQPEGYAIDKRFPNIQYIPEDSSVRLREQSISWSREGVAQRIRLSPDITYVLPSGYKVSMVRRSVGGHWRLVGNAAEGVFCHKPCTVSGGGKSEISKSIRDAILAGPVFVADFQGDMASAEKILQRDFSDRFKNPPDVKRGRGILDERRSLGSVIKLLTPSRAYTDEYNEWLGTIPMHVRDLIFTVKRFYQSEWEGDWGRHFSVDAVNGHPGKELKYKHQKLVAQYLRVGFTGDGLWRTFTLRKDFIPSVKLQREDDISASTVLPSSDLPYLKKGEHRPSLKFATNCEYRFFQRPDDAVLRGYDKNAEADFCRQNLFASNYHPLSRREARDEVDDALQFGQYTAKLQEVFRGFLDDSNRREFMASSALPRIVDGKPTKNPRYLQNRPDVEDAKGRYLANIGTRLYRRVPLGQAVLNPVDAVLAGRRNNPANAQSGIRALAVYGPIHYQELPELFMDFVSSLTGKSPSTTGAGSEGALTKGPFNALLPVVDLNIALVSYMLTSDDCFTSAAGYIGPKYRVNHDISLLIPELWARMSARERRADYLIREEYLEKVDDFDHAGRSILAGRLGYRITSRFVLDFFGRIFTNPDSVIPEDMLKPELQGIDDYVDGVNNIVETQQRIAGHYFEDGSIDDAIPPLRALLHIMAHGEFEGKTVADPEIRSLFDCEKVRGQHWYQDRLKAKQVRDVRYLENQAAYMKTFLEKETHREEAGRLGLAKRLSKVEDELTFAMSSDYIGSLDGTIGLDCSLEQSGTAEGDKGEDGS
;
A
#
# COMPACT_ATOMS: atom_id res chain seq x y z
N ARG A 1 12.49 -1.01 2.47
CA ARG A 1 13.69 -1.42 3.25
C ARG A 1 14.72 -2.01 2.29
N TYR A 2 15.98 -2.07 2.71
CA TYR A 2 17.10 -2.52 1.90
C TYR A 2 18.01 -3.46 2.68
N ASP A 3 18.52 -4.49 2.01
CA ASP A 3 19.62 -5.31 2.50
C ASP A 3 20.92 -4.58 2.18
N LEU A 4 21.59 -4.08 3.22
CA LEU A 4 22.82 -3.28 3.10
C LEU A 4 24.08 -4.15 3.05
N GLY A 5 23.94 -5.48 3.10
CA GLY A 5 25.07 -6.39 3.14
C GLY A 5 25.77 -6.39 4.51
N GLU A 6 27.09 -6.24 4.51
CA GLU A 6 27.94 -6.36 5.70
C GLU A 6 28.51 -5.02 6.18
N GLU A 7 28.45 -3.97 5.36
CA GLU A 7 28.99 -2.64 5.68
C GLU A 7 28.06 -1.54 5.22
N PHE A 8 27.96 -0.46 5.99
CA PHE A 8 27.13 0.70 5.66
C PHE A 8 27.75 2.00 6.18
N HIS A 9 27.72 3.03 5.34
CA HIS A 9 27.97 4.43 5.68
C HIS A 9 27.09 5.30 4.78
N LEU A 10 26.69 6.49 5.23
CA LEU A 10 26.00 7.44 4.37
C LEU A 10 26.95 7.90 3.26
N SER A 11 26.44 8.01 2.03
CA SER A 11 27.30 8.36 0.89
C SER A 11 27.83 9.78 0.99
N ASP A 12 29.16 9.94 0.94
CA ASP A 12 29.81 11.25 0.86
C ASP A 12 29.68 11.90 -0.53
N PHE A 13 29.40 11.10 -1.57
CA PHE A 13 29.35 11.55 -2.96
C PHE A 13 27.98 12.09 -3.39
N VAL A 14 26.90 11.64 -2.74
CA VAL A 14 25.52 12.10 -3.00
C VAL A 14 24.84 12.36 -1.65
N LYS A 15 25.01 13.56 -1.12
CA LYS A 15 24.34 14.00 0.12
C LYS A 15 22.90 14.40 -0.18
N GLU A 16 21.99 13.43 -0.12
CA GLU A 16 20.54 13.68 -0.27
C GLU A 16 19.97 14.54 0.88
N VAL A 17 20.65 14.55 2.03
CA VAL A 17 20.25 15.21 3.27
C VAL A 17 21.47 15.82 3.96
N ASN A 18 21.22 16.83 4.81
CA ASN A 18 22.26 17.57 5.54
C ASN A 18 22.04 17.62 7.06
N HIS A 19 21.19 16.74 7.60
CA HIS A 19 20.91 16.64 9.04
C HIS A 19 22.15 16.25 9.82
N THR A 20 22.34 16.87 10.98
CA THR A 20 23.47 16.60 11.89
C THR A 20 22.98 16.12 13.24
N PHE A 21 23.83 15.39 13.97
CA PHE A 21 23.52 14.94 15.33
C PHE A 21 23.28 16.15 16.23
N ALA A 22 24.12 17.19 16.15
CA ALA A 22 23.94 18.43 16.90
C ALA A 22 22.55 19.05 16.70
N GLU A 23 22.07 19.14 15.45
CA GLU A 23 20.73 19.65 15.13
C GLU A 23 19.64 18.79 15.80
N VAL A 24 19.74 17.46 15.66
CA VAL A 24 18.75 16.54 16.25
C VAL A 24 18.72 16.63 17.76
N THR A 25 19.87 16.80 18.41
CA THR A 25 19.96 16.94 19.87
C THR A 25 19.32 18.23 20.37
N GLN A 26 19.41 19.31 19.59
CA GLN A 26 18.72 20.56 19.89
C GLN A 26 17.20 20.43 19.75
N LEU A 27 16.73 19.72 18.71
CA LEU A 27 15.29 19.58 18.42
C LEU A 27 14.57 18.54 19.28
N CYS A 28 15.26 17.45 19.62
CA CYS A 28 14.66 16.23 20.19
C CYS A 28 15.44 15.70 21.41
N GLY A 29 16.35 16.48 22.00
CA GLY A 29 17.21 16.06 23.12
C GLY A 29 16.45 15.58 24.35
N ASP A 30 15.22 16.06 24.58
CA ASP A 30 14.39 15.61 25.70
C ASP A 30 14.04 14.12 25.62
N LEU A 31 14.08 13.51 24.43
CA LEU A 31 13.85 12.08 24.21
C LEU A 31 15.09 11.21 24.48
N MET A 32 16.25 11.83 24.74
CA MET A 32 17.56 11.20 24.63
C MET A 32 18.31 11.17 25.96
N ASP A 33 18.91 10.03 26.27
CA ASP A 33 19.93 9.84 27.30
C ASP A 33 21.31 9.81 26.65
N PHE A 34 22.04 10.91 26.79
CA PHE A 34 23.34 11.13 26.15
C PHE A 34 24.46 10.28 26.75
N GLN A 35 25.31 9.75 25.87
CA GLN A 35 26.43 8.89 26.24
C GLN A 35 27.78 9.59 26.02
N PRO A 36 28.81 9.29 26.84
CA PRO A 36 30.13 9.93 26.74
C PRO A 36 30.78 9.81 25.36
N GLU A 37 30.52 8.73 24.63
CA GLU A 37 31.09 8.45 23.31
C GLU A 37 30.46 9.32 22.19
N GLY A 38 29.40 10.07 22.47
CA GLY A 38 28.78 11.00 21.50
C GLY A 38 27.61 10.41 20.70
N TYR A 39 26.96 9.39 21.23
CA TYR A 39 25.68 8.88 20.76
C TYR A 39 24.62 9.08 21.86
N ALA A 40 23.36 8.73 21.59
CA ALA A 40 22.31 8.78 22.59
C ALA A 40 21.41 7.55 22.57
N ILE A 41 20.78 7.25 23.70
CA ILE A 41 19.81 6.17 23.87
C ILE A 41 18.42 6.80 24.03
N ASP A 42 17.40 6.23 23.38
CA ASP A 42 16.02 6.70 23.55
C ASP A 42 15.48 6.35 24.94
N LYS A 43 14.94 7.36 25.65
CA LYS A 43 14.41 7.22 27.02
C LYS A 43 13.22 6.29 27.13
N ARG A 44 12.43 6.14 26.07
CA ARG A 44 11.21 5.31 26.06
C ARG A 44 11.52 3.88 25.65
N PHE A 45 12.42 3.70 24.69
CA PHE A 45 12.81 2.40 24.15
C PHE A 45 14.33 2.29 24.08
N PRO A 46 15.00 1.73 25.11
CA PRO A 46 16.47 1.66 25.18
C PRO A 46 17.14 0.91 24.02
N ASN A 47 16.36 0.13 23.27
CA ASN A 47 16.81 -0.58 22.07
C ASN A 47 16.74 0.29 20.79
N ILE A 48 16.49 1.60 20.93
CA ILE A 48 16.65 2.61 19.89
C ILE A 48 17.82 3.50 20.30
N GLN A 49 18.83 3.61 19.44
CA GLN A 49 20.02 4.42 19.69
C GLN A 49 20.25 5.40 18.55
N TYR A 50 20.51 6.66 18.87
CA TYR A 50 20.80 7.72 17.91
C TYR A 50 22.31 7.81 17.72
N ILE A 51 22.76 7.70 16.47
CA ILE A 51 24.18 7.70 16.10
C ILE A 51 24.51 8.92 15.21
N PRO A 52 25.74 9.43 15.21
CA PRO A 52 26.15 10.56 14.37
C PRO A 52 26.07 10.31 12.87
N GLU A 53 25.94 11.38 12.08
CA GLU A 53 25.80 11.35 10.62
C GLU A 53 26.99 10.73 9.87
N ASP A 54 28.18 10.74 10.46
CA ASP A 54 29.43 10.18 9.91
C ASP A 54 29.71 8.73 10.36
N SER A 55 28.70 8.07 10.95
CA SER A 55 28.84 6.69 11.44
C SER A 55 29.07 5.67 10.32
N SER A 56 30.08 4.81 10.52
CA SER A 56 30.33 3.60 9.74
C SER A 56 29.91 2.36 10.52
N VAL A 57 29.06 1.53 9.93
CA VAL A 57 28.50 0.30 10.53
C VAL A 57 29.13 -0.92 9.85
N ARG A 58 29.79 -1.78 10.62
CA ARG A 58 30.46 -3.00 10.11
C ARG A 58 29.96 -4.24 10.82
N LEU A 59 29.41 -5.18 10.05
CA LEU A 59 28.77 -6.40 10.57
C LEU A 59 29.77 -7.42 11.10
N ARG A 60 30.86 -7.69 10.36
CA ARG A 60 31.85 -8.72 10.76
C ARG A 60 32.59 -8.36 12.03
N GLU A 61 32.99 -7.11 12.15
CA GLU A 61 33.61 -6.57 13.36
C GLU A 61 32.59 -6.35 14.49
N GLN A 62 31.30 -6.37 14.15
CA GLN A 62 30.18 -6.00 15.02
C GLN A 62 30.45 -4.65 15.70
N SER A 63 30.69 -3.62 14.90
CA SER A 63 30.96 -2.29 15.44
C SER A 63 30.36 -1.16 14.62
N ILE A 64 30.14 -0.05 15.33
CA ILE A 64 29.76 1.23 14.76
C ILE A 64 30.82 2.23 15.21
N SER A 65 31.36 3.02 14.29
CA SER A 65 32.42 3.99 14.57
C SER A 65 32.18 5.32 13.86
N TRP A 66 32.57 6.42 14.50
CA TRP A 66 32.48 7.78 13.98
C TRP A 66 33.63 8.63 14.53
N SER A 67 33.77 9.87 14.06
CA SER A 67 34.72 10.85 14.60
C SER A 67 34.01 11.85 15.48
N ARG A 68 34.53 12.08 16.68
CA ARG A 68 34.07 13.17 17.57
C ARG A 68 35.27 14.03 17.94
N GLU A 69 35.23 15.30 17.54
CA GLU A 69 36.32 16.26 17.82
C GLU A 69 37.70 15.74 17.37
N GLY A 70 37.75 14.99 16.27
CA GLY A 70 38.97 14.36 15.74
C GLY A 70 39.38 13.07 16.42
N VAL A 71 38.67 12.62 17.46
CA VAL A 71 38.90 11.35 18.17
C VAL A 71 37.93 10.30 17.65
N ALA A 72 38.48 9.15 17.22
CA ALA A 72 37.67 8.01 16.79
C ALA A 72 36.90 7.41 17.98
N GLN A 73 35.60 7.27 17.82
CA GLN A 73 34.69 6.66 18.79
C GLN A 73 34.19 5.32 18.23
N ARG A 74 33.82 4.40 19.13
CA ARG A 74 33.35 3.06 18.74
C ARG A 74 32.36 2.50 19.75
N ILE A 75 31.25 1.94 19.26
CA ILE A 75 30.33 1.11 20.04
C ILE A 75 30.12 -0.25 19.38
N ARG A 76 29.57 -1.21 20.14
CA ARG A 76 29.22 -2.54 19.65
C ARG A 76 27.94 -2.49 18.81
N LEU A 77 27.99 -3.05 17.61
CA LEU A 77 26.78 -3.38 16.84
C LEU A 77 26.14 -4.62 17.47
N SER A 78 24.91 -4.49 17.95
CA SER A 78 24.22 -5.54 18.71
C SER A 78 22.88 -5.91 18.06
N PRO A 79 22.44 -7.19 18.20
CA PRO A 79 21.09 -7.57 17.79
C PRO A 79 20.03 -6.83 18.62
N ASP A 80 18.81 -6.75 18.08
CA ASP A 80 17.63 -6.13 18.71
C ASP A 80 17.71 -4.60 18.95
N ILE A 81 18.86 -3.98 18.69
CA ILE A 81 19.05 -2.53 18.67
C ILE A 81 18.82 -1.99 17.25
N THR A 82 18.05 -0.91 17.14
CA THR A 82 17.93 -0.12 15.92
C THR A 82 18.66 1.20 16.08
N TYR A 83 19.62 1.44 15.19
CA TYR A 83 20.43 2.64 15.16
C TYR A 83 19.81 3.66 14.20
N VAL A 84 19.58 4.88 14.68
CA VAL A 84 18.88 5.95 13.95
C VAL A 84 19.88 7.07 13.67
N LEU A 85 20.08 7.35 12.39
CA LEU A 85 20.90 8.48 11.92
C LEU A 85 20.12 9.80 12.06
N PRO A 86 20.79 10.97 12.02
CA PRO A 86 20.12 12.26 12.15
C PRO A 86 19.10 12.54 11.04
N SER A 87 19.27 11.92 9.88
CA SER A 87 18.30 11.94 8.78
C SER A 87 17.01 11.15 9.05
N GLY A 88 16.94 10.42 10.17
CA GLY A 88 15.87 9.49 10.50
C GLY A 88 16.00 8.11 9.81
N TYR A 89 17.04 7.91 8.99
CA TYR A 89 17.36 6.60 8.40
C TYR A 89 17.77 5.62 9.51
N LYS A 90 17.35 4.36 9.39
CA LYS A 90 17.48 3.36 10.45
C LYS A 90 18.30 2.19 9.95
N VAL A 91 19.21 1.70 10.79
CA VAL A 91 20.09 0.56 10.52
C VAL A 91 19.95 -0.46 11.65
N SER A 92 19.88 -1.74 11.31
CA SER A 92 19.83 -2.83 12.29
C SER A 92 20.54 -4.06 11.75
N MET A 93 21.09 -4.90 12.64
CA MET A 93 21.56 -6.23 12.25
C MET A 93 20.45 -7.26 12.42
N VAL A 94 20.20 -8.05 11.38
CA VAL A 94 19.09 -9.01 11.36
C VAL A 94 19.59 -10.37 10.87
N ARG A 95 19.21 -11.42 11.59
CA ARG A 95 19.44 -12.81 11.16
C ARG A 95 18.36 -13.24 10.17
N ARG A 96 18.76 -13.81 9.03
CA ARG A 96 17.83 -14.39 8.06
C ARG A 96 17.11 -15.59 8.68
N SER A 97 15.79 -15.69 8.44
CA SER A 97 14.99 -16.85 8.85
C SER A 97 15.38 -18.12 8.11
N VAL A 98 15.90 -18.01 6.89
CA VAL A 98 16.41 -19.13 6.09
C VAL A 98 17.89 -18.94 5.82
N GLY A 99 18.69 -19.99 6.02
CA GLY A 99 20.16 -19.96 5.91
C GLY A 99 20.89 -19.38 7.13
N GLY A 100 20.20 -18.68 8.03
CA GLY A 100 20.74 -18.28 9.34
C GLY A 100 21.85 -17.22 9.33
N HIS A 101 22.19 -16.65 8.18
CA HIS A 101 23.20 -15.58 8.05
C HIS A 101 22.71 -14.23 8.58
N TRP A 102 23.63 -13.44 9.14
CA TRP A 102 23.39 -12.06 9.55
C TRP A 102 23.59 -11.09 8.39
N ARG A 103 22.87 -9.98 8.41
CA ARG A 103 23.01 -8.86 7.46
C ARG A 103 22.63 -7.54 8.12
N LEU A 104 23.10 -6.44 7.56
CA LEU A 104 22.60 -5.11 7.86
C LEU A 104 21.31 -4.83 7.06
N VAL A 105 20.33 -4.23 7.74
CA VAL A 105 19.05 -3.83 7.15
C VAL A 105 18.86 -2.33 7.33
N GLY A 106 18.66 -1.66 6.20
CA GLY A 106 18.34 -0.25 6.12
C GLY A 106 16.83 0.00 5.99
N ASN A 107 16.34 1.01 6.71
CA ASN A 107 14.98 1.48 6.60
C ASN A 107 14.94 3.00 6.44
N ALA A 108 14.19 3.47 5.44
CA ALA A 108 14.04 4.89 5.16
C ALA A 108 13.42 5.62 6.35
N ALA A 109 13.64 6.94 6.39
CA ALA A 109 13.17 7.77 7.47
C ALA A 109 11.64 7.88 7.49
N GLU A 110 11.08 8.12 6.30
CA GLU A 110 9.68 8.39 6.06
C GLU A 110 9.05 7.35 5.11
N GLY A 111 7.79 6.98 5.39
CA GLY A 111 7.01 6.04 4.57
C GLY A 111 6.04 6.70 3.60
N VAL A 112 5.22 5.86 2.97
CA VAL A 112 4.15 6.23 2.03
C VAL A 112 2.83 5.73 2.57
N PHE A 113 1.90 6.64 2.84
CA PHE A 113 0.54 6.28 3.22
C PHE A 113 -0.26 5.92 1.97
N CYS A 114 -0.40 4.62 1.74
CA CYS A 114 -1.24 4.09 0.67
C CYS A 114 -2.67 3.85 1.20
N HIS A 115 -3.65 4.50 0.59
CA HIS A 115 -5.07 4.39 0.91
C HIS A 115 -5.76 3.54 -0.17
N LYS A 116 -6.57 2.54 0.21
CA LYS A 116 -7.24 1.61 -0.72
C LYS A 116 -8.76 1.67 -0.58
N PRO A 117 -9.42 2.70 -1.14
CA PRO A 117 -10.87 2.87 -1.03
C PRO A 117 -11.63 2.02 -2.06
N CYS A 118 -12.97 2.02 -1.93
CA CYS A 118 -13.93 1.57 -2.96
C CYS A 118 -13.57 0.23 -3.61
N THR A 119 -13.09 -0.72 -2.81
CA THR A 119 -12.56 -2.00 -3.28
C THR A 119 -13.54 -3.09 -2.94
N VAL A 120 -14.17 -3.66 -3.97
CA VAL A 120 -15.16 -4.74 -3.81
C VAL A 120 -14.60 -5.96 -3.10
N SER A 121 -15.48 -6.81 -2.59
CA SER A 121 -15.11 -8.07 -1.93
C SER A 121 -14.20 -8.94 -2.82
N GLY A 122 -12.99 -9.19 -2.33
CA GLY A 122 -11.94 -9.93 -3.05
C GLY A 122 -11.16 -9.10 -4.09
N GLY A 123 -11.31 -7.77 -4.09
CA GLY A 123 -10.37 -6.82 -4.72
C GLY A 123 -9.10 -6.55 -3.89
N GLY A 124 -9.00 -7.19 -2.72
CA GLY A 124 -7.81 -7.21 -1.88
C GLY A 124 -7.59 -5.90 -1.10
N LYS A 125 -8.63 -5.40 -0.42
CA LYS A 125 -8.53 -4.19 0.43
C LYS A 125 -7.46 -4.34 1.53
N SER A 126 -7.62 -5.34 2.39
CA SER A 126 -6.68 -5.60 3.50
C SER A 126 -5.30 -6.10 3.05
N GLU A 127 -5.14 -6.53 1.79
CA GLU A 127 -3.84 -6.94 1.24
C GLU A 127 -2.82 -5.79 1.23
N ILE A 128 -3.29 -4.53 1.22
CA ILE A 128 -2.39 -3.38 1.27
C ILE A 128 -1.56 -3.34 2.56
N SER A 129 -2.13 -3.76 3.69
CA SER A 129 -1.48 -3.77 5.01
C SER A 129 -0.81 -5.12 5.34
N LYS A 130 -1.23 -6.22 4.69
CA LYS A 130 -0.62 -7.54 4.90
C LYS A 130 0.86 -7.59 4.53
N SER A 131 1.61 -8.42 5.25
CA SER A 131 3.03 -8.62 5.01
C SER A 131 3.25 -9.49 3.77
N ILE A 132 3.97 -8.97 2.76
CA ILE A 132 4.40 -9.78 1.61
C ILE A 132 5.47 -10.81 2.00
N ARG A 133 6.07 -10.70 3.20
CA ARG A 133 7.16 -11.58 3.66
C ARG A 133 6.75 -13.05 3.66
N ASP A 134 5.51 -13.36 4.00
CA ASP A 134 5.02 -14.74 4.09
C ASP A 134 4.81 -15.37 2.70
N ALA A 135 4.70 -14.55 1.65
CA ALA A 135 4.67 -14.98 0.26
C ALA A 135 6.07 -15.17 -0.35
N ILE A 136 7.15 -14.77 0.36
CA ILE A 136 8.52 -14.89 -0.14
C ILE A 136 9.06 -16.29 0.14
N LEU A 137 9.44 -16.97 -0.94
CA LEU A 137 10.09 -18.27 -0.91
C LEU A 137 11.59 -18.09 -0.82
N ALA A 138 12.26 -19.01 -0.12
CA ALA A 138 13.71 -19.09 -0.09
C ALA A 138 14.15 -20.34 -0.85
N GLY A 139 15.05 -20.16 -1.81
CA GLY A 139 15.55 -21.25 -2.66
C GLY A 139 17.01 -21.04 -3.04
N PRO A 140 17.65 -22.06 -3.65
CA PRO A 140 19.04 -21.95 -4.06
C PRO A 140 19.20 -20.96 -5.21
N VAL A 141 20.39 -20.40 -5.37
CA VAL A 141 20.76 -19.71 -6.62
C VAL A 141 21.13 -20.77 -7.65
N PHE A 142 20.43 -20.79 -8.78
CA PHE A 142 20.64 -21.79 -9.82
C PHE A 142 21.69 -21.37 -10.85
N VAL A 143 22.51 -22.33 -11.27
CA VAL A 143 23.35 -22.29 -12.47
C VAL A 143 22.96 -23.44 -13.39
N ALA A 144 22.97 -23.21 -14.69
CA ALA A 144 22.61 -24.21 -15.68
C ALA A 144 23.82 -25.12 -15.99
N ASP A 145 24.97 -24.52 -16.27
CA ASP A 145 26.26 -25.21 -16.39
C ASP A 145 27.32 -24.37 -15.70
N PHE A 146 27.82 -24.81 -14.55
CA PHE A 146 28.71 -23.98 -13.73
C PHE A 146 29.92 -23.46 -14.52
N GLN A 147 30.58 -24.29 -15.33
CA GLN A 147 31.76 -23.86 -16.07
C GLN A 147 31.39 -22.90 -17.21
N GLY A 148 30.37 -23.22 -18.00
CA GLY A 148 29.87 -22.35 -19.07
C GLY A 148 29.33 -21.02 -18.57
N ASP A 149 28.62 -21.02 -17.44
CA ASP A 149 28.02 -19.85 -16.81
C ASP A 149 29.11 -18.92 -16.23
N MET A 150 30.11 -19.49 -15.54
CA MET A 150 31.25 -18.72 -15.02
C MET A 150 32.06 -18.08 -16.16
N ALA A 151 32.33 -18.83 -17.23
CA ALA A 151 33.02 -18.30 -18.41
C ALA A 151 32.22 -17.19 -19.13
N SER A 152 30.90 -17.34 -19.20
CA SER A 152 30.01 -16.33 -19.77
C SER A 152 29.94 -15.07 -18.91
N ALA A 153 29.86 -15.24 -17.58
CA ALA A 153 29.90 -14.13 -16.64
C ALA A 153 31.22 -13.36 -16.72
N GLU A 154 32.36 -14.04 -16.78
CA GLU A 154 33.69 -13.42 -16.95
C GLU A 154 33.74 -12.52 -18.20
N LYS A 155 33.30 -13.04 -19.36
CA LYS A 155 33.25 -12.28 -20.61
C LYS A 155 32.40 -11.00 -20.49
N ILE A 156 31.27 -11.08 -19.79
CA ILE A 156 30.38 -9.93 -19.61
C ILE A 156 30.98 -8.94 -18.60
N LEU A 157 31.62 -9.41 -17.52
CA LEU A 157 32.26 -8.57 -16.52
C LEU A 157 33.41 -7.72 -17.10
N GLN A 158 34.11 -8.26 -18.09
CA GLN A 158 35.21 -7.60 -18.79
C GLN A 158 34.78 -6.75 -20.00
N ARG A 159 33.52 -6.87 -20.46
CA ARG A 159 33.03 -6.12 -21.63
C ARG A 159 33.03 -4.61 -21.37
N ASP A 160 33.43 -3.83 -22.38
CA ASP A 160 33.14 -2.39 -22.41
C ASP A 160 31.69 -2.15 -22.83
N PHE A 161 31.02 -1.26 -22.09
CA PHE A 161 29.63 -0.91 -22.27
C PHE A 161 29.43 0.54 -22.72
N SER A 162 30.51 1.24 -23.06
CA SER A 162 30.48 2.64 -23.48
C SER A 162 29.68 2.87 -24.77
N ASP A 163 29.60 1.85 -25.63
CA ASP A 163 28.91 1.81 -26.92
C ASP A 163 27.38 1.68 -26.83
N ARG A 164 26.84 1.37 -25.65
CA ARG A 164 25.45 0.93 -25.51
C ARG A 164 24.40 1.97 -25.88
N PHE A 165 24.66 3.27 -25.80
CA PHE A 165 23.62 4.29 -25.91
C PHE A 165 23.39 4.74 -27.36
N LYS A 166 22.12 4.89 -27.77
CA LYS A 166 21.74 5.52 -29.05
C LYS A 166 22.29 6.95 -29.15
N ASN A 167 22.21 7.69 -28.04
CA ASN A 167 22.76 9.05 -27.89
C ASN A 167 23.87 9.02 -26.81
N PRO A 168 25.15 8.99 -27.20
CA PRO A 168 26.26 8.91 -26.25
C PRO A 168 26.35 10.16 -25.35
N PRO A 169 26.54 10.02 -24.03
CA PRO A 169 26.75 11.17 -23.14
C PRO A 169 28.13 11.82 -23.37
N ASP A 170 28.24 13.12 -23.11
CA ASP A 170 29.47 13.92 -23.31
C ASP A 170 30.70 13.41 -22.54
N VAL A 171 30.48 12.66 -21.45
CA VAL A 171 31.55 12.07 -20.63
C VAL A 171 31.62 10.55 -20.86
N LYS A 172 32.65 10.10 -21.58
CA LYS A 172 32.87 8.70 -21.98
C LYS A 172 33.40 7.74 -20.89
N ARG A 173 33.67 8.19 -19.65
CA ARG A 173 34.26 7.30 -18.62
C ARG A 173 33.23 6.28 -18.10
N GLY A 174 33.23 5.10 -18.70
CA GLY A 174 32.54 3.92 -18.17
C GLY A 174 33.21 3.41 -16.89
N ARG A 175 32.41 3.07 -15.87
CA ARG A 175 32.87 2.31 -14.70
C ARG A 175 32.68 0.82 -15.00
N GLY A 176 33.68 -0.01 -14.74
CA GLY A 176 33.56 -1.47 -14.84
C GLY A 176 32.43 -2.00 -13.95
N ILE A 177 31.92 -3.21 -14.21
CA ILE A 177 30.83 -3.79 -13.41
C ILE A 177 31.24 -3.91 -11.94
N LEU A 178 32.45 -4.41 -11.67
CA LEU A 178 32.93 -4.69 -10.30
C LEU A 178 33.47 -3.45 -9.55
N ASP A 179 33.58 -2.29 -10.20
CA ASP A 179 34.01 -1.02 -9.55
C ASP A 179 33.13 -0.70 -8.33
N GLU A 180 33.73 -0.47 -7.16
CA GLU A 180 33.02 -0.20 -5.90
C GLU A 180 32.09 1.01 -5.99
N ARG A 181 32.45 2.00 -6.83
CA ARG A 181 31.62 3.19 -7.05
C ARG A 181 30.39 2.87 -7.88
N ARG A 182 30.29 1.69 -8.49
CA ARG A 182 29.13 1.24 -9.27
C ARG A 182 28.23 0.38 -8.39
N SER A 183 27.01 0.85 -8.13
CA SER A 183 26.04 0.11 -7.32
C SER A 183 25.50 -1.12 -8.04
N LEU A 184 25.02 -2.12 -7.28
CA LEU A 184 24.32 -3.28 -7.83
C LEU A 184 23.13 -2.88 -8.71
N GLY A 185 22.34 -1.89 -8.28
CA GLY A 185 21.22 -1.37 -9.09
C GLY A 185 21.66 -0.81 -10.44
N SER A 186 22.82 -0.15 -10.52
CA SER A 186 23.39 0.32 -11.78
C SER A 186 23.82 -0.83 -12.71
N VAL A 187 24.25 -1.96 -12.15
CA VAL A 187 24.59 -3.18 -12.91
C VAL A 187 23.33 -3.88 -13.39
N ILE A 188 22.28 -3.96 -12.59
CA ILE A 188 20.97 -4.48 -13.02
C ILE A 188 20.44 -3.65 -14.21
N LYS A 189 20.43 -2.32 -14.08
CA LYS A 189 20.02 -1.43 -15.17
C LYS A 189 20.86 -1.62 -16.44
N LEU A 190 22.17 -1.83 -16.29
CA LEU A 190 23.07 -2.07 -17.42
C LEU A 190 22.68 -3.33 -18.21
N LEU A 191 22.32 -4.39 -17.50
CA LEU A 191 22.01 -5.71 -18.08
C LEU A 191 20.51 -5.94 -18.27
N THR A 192 19.73 -4.85 -18.34
CA THR A 192 18.29 -4.87 -18.59
C THR A 192 18.01 -4.09 -19.88
N PRO A 193 17.22 -4.63 -20.84
CA PRO A 193 16.91 -3.93 -22.08
C PRO A 193 16.35 -2.52 -21.84
N SER A 194 16.76 -1.56 -22.68
CA SER A 194 16.34 -0.16 -22.55
C SER A 194 16.26 0.53 -23.90
N ARG A 195 15.25 1.37 -24.12
CA ARG A 195 15.15 2.21 -25.34
C ARG A 195 16.30 3.22 -25.50
N ALA A 196 16.94 3.58 -24.39
CA ALA A 196 18.13 4.42 -24.43
C ALA A 196 19.32 3.68 -25.08
N TYR A 197 19.27 2.35 -25.12
CA TYR A 197 20.31 1.53 -25.71
C TYR A 197 20.07 1.28 -27.19
N THR A 198 21.15 1.03 -27.94
CA THR A 198 21.07 0.65 -29.35
C THR A 198 20.30 -0.66 -29.50
N ASP A 199 19.70 -0.86 -30.67
CA ASP A 199 18.89 -2.06 -30.91
C ASP A 199 19.78 -3.32 -30.90
N GLU A 200 21.01 -3.21 -31.40
CA GLU A 200 22.01 -4.28 -31.33
C GLU A 200 22.40 -4.63 -29.88
N TYR A 201 22.49 -3.63 -28.99
CA TYR A 201 22.80 -3.88 -27.59
C TYR A 201 21.64 -4.56 -26.87
N ASN A 202 20.40 -4.17 -27.15
CA ASN A 202 19.22 -4.82 -26.60
C ASN A 202 19.06 -6.26 -27.10
N GLU A 203 19.34 -6.50 -28.38
CA GLU A 203 19.36 -7.86 -28.96
C GLU A 203 20.43 -8.71 -28.27
N TRP A 204 21.65 -8.17 -28.11
CA TRP A 204 22.72 -8.84 -27.36
C TRP A 204 22.30 -9.14 -25.92
N LEU A 205 21.68 -8.19 -25.21
CA LEU A 205 21.16 -8.44 -23.86
C LEU A 205 20.19 -9.63 -23.87
N GLY A 206 19.28 -9.69 -24.85
CA GLY A 206 18.33 -10.80 -25.03
C GLY A 206 18.99 -12.18 -25.17
N THR A 207 20.23 -12.25 -25.65
CA THR A 207 21.00 -13.51 -25.75
C THR A 207 21.57 -13.99 -24.41
N ILE A 208 21.68 -13.12 -23.40
CA ILE A 208 22.27 -13.46 -22.11
C ILE A 208 21.27 -14.27 -21.29
N PRO A 209 21.56 -15.55 -20.96
CA PRO A 209 20.66 -16.35 -20.16
C PRO A 209 20.43 -15.79 -18.76
N MET A 210 19.23 -15.96 -18.24
CA MET A 210 18.83 -15.37 -16.95
C MET A 210 19.70 -15.83 -15.78
N HIS A 211 20.11 -17.11 -15.75
CA HIS A 211 20.99 -17.64 -14.72
C HIS A 211 22.39 -17.01 -14.76
N VAL A 212 22.88 -16.60 -15.94
CA VAL A 212 24.16 -15.87 -16.09
C VAL A 212 24.02 -14.45 -15.56
N ARG A 213 22.91 -13.75 -15.84
CA ARG A 213 22.63 -12.42 -15.26
C ARG A 213 22.57 -12.49 -13.73
N ASP A 214 21.81 -13.45 -13.19
CA ASP A 214 21.68 -13.68 -11.74
C ASP A 214 23.05 -14.00 -11.09
N LEU A 215 23.93 -14.75 -11.79
CA LEU A 215 25.31 -14.99 -11.36
C LEU A 215 26.12 -13.69 -11.31
N ILE A 216 26.09 -12.86 -12.37
CA ILE A 216 26.79 -11.56 -12.39
C ILE A 216 26.35 -10.66 -11.23
N PHE A 217 25.04 -10.58 -10.97
CA PHE A 217 24.51 -9.79 -9.85
C PHE A 217 24.95 -10.35 -8.49
N THR A 218 25.05 -11.67 -8.39
CA THR A 218 25.57 -12.35 -7.20
C THR A 218 27.06 -12.05 -7.00
N VAL A 219 27.88 -12.15 -8.04
CA VAL A 219 29.31 -11.79 -8.00
C VAL A 219 29.45 -10.33 -7.59
N LYS A 220 28.76 -9.40 -8.26
CA LYS A 220 28.80 -7.97 -7.93
C LYS A 220 28.48 -7.69 -6.47
N ARG A 221 27.52 -8.41 -5.90
CA ARG A 221 27.12 -8.22 -4.51
C ARG A 221 28.19 -8.63 -3.51
N PHE A 222 28.90 -9.73 -3.77
CA PHE A 222 29.89 -10.26 -2.83
C PHE A 222 31.31 -9.77 -3.09
N TYR A 223 31.57 -9.19 -4.28
CA TYR A 223 32.88 -8.73 -4.68
C TYR A 223 33.49 -7.76 -3.66
N GLN A 224 34.76 -7.99 -3.33
CA GLN A 224 35.59 -7.09 -2.53
C GLN A 224 36.81 -6.71 -3.37
N SER A 225 37.26 -5.46 -3.33
CA SER A 225 38.41 -5.02 -4.15
C SER A 225 39.70 -5.78 -3.86
N GLU A 226 39.83 -6.31 -2.64
CA GLU A 226 40.93 -7.18 -2.20
C GLU A 226 41.07 -8.46 -3.02
N TRP A 227 40.05 -8.83 -3.81
CA TRP A 227 40.09 -10.03 -4.64
C TRP A 227 40.88 -9.82 -5.93
N GLU A 228 41.21 -8.57 -6.29
CA GLU A 228 42.05 -8.21 -7.45
C GLU A 228 41.61 -8.89 -8.77
N GLY A 229 40.30 -9.10 -8.94
CA GLY A 229 39.74 -9.78 -10.11
C GLY A 229 39.66 -11.30 -10.03
N ASP A 230 40.27 -11.96 -9.04
CA ASP A 230 40.16 -13.41 -8.80
C ASP A 230 38.89 -13.75 -8.00
N TRP A 231 37.74 -13.36 -8.54
CA TRP A 231 36.43 -13.60 -7.91
C TRP A 231 35.99 -15.06 -8.06
N GLY A 232 36.42 -15.73 -9.14
CA GLY A 232 35.95 -17.06 -9.55
C GLY A 232 36.18 -18.15 -8.50
N ARG A 233 37.35 -18.13 -7.82
CA ARG A 233 37.71 -19.10 -6.76
C ARG A 233 36.75 -19.12 -5.57
N HIS A 234 35.97 -18.06 -5.39
CA HIS A 234 35.06 -17.95 -4.26
C HIS A 234 33.70 -18.58 -4.53
N PHE A 235 33.42 -18.97 -5.77
CA PHE A 235 32.18 -19.62 -6.19
C PHE A 235 32.41 -21.08 -6.60
N SER A 236 31.45 -21.95 -6.29
CA SER A 236 31.53 -23.38 -6.60
C SER A 236 30.14 -24.02 -6.68
N VAL A 237 30.08 -25.28 -7.08
CA VAL A 237 28.90 -26.16 -6.95
C VAL A 237 29.33 -27.49 -6.33
N ASP A 238 28.39 -28.20 -5.71
CA ASP A 238 28.66 -29.58 -5.26
C ASP A 238 28.76 -30.54 -6.44
N ALA A 239 29.56 -31.60 -6.31
CA ALA A 239 29.46 -32.76 -7.20
C ALA A 239 28.33 -33.66 -6.69
N VAL A 240 27.23 -33.76 -7.44
CA VAL A 240 26.07 -34.61 -7.12
C VAL A 240 26.08 -35.79 -8.08
N ASN A 241 26.23 -37.00 -7.54
CA ASN A 241 26.32 -38.25 -8.32
C ASN A 241 27.40 -38.20 -9.43
N GLY A 242 28.53 -37.55 -9.16
CA GLY A 242 29.64 -37.41 -10.13
C GLY A 242 29.46 -36.30 -11.18
N HIS A 243 28.36 -35.55 -11.14
CA HIS A 243 28.09 -34.42 -12.04
C HIS A 243 28.10 -33.09 -11.28
N PRO A 244 28.51 -31.98 -11.92
CA PRO A 244 28.36 -30.65 -11.32
C PRO A 244 26.89 -30.37 -10.98
N GLY A 245 26.64 -30.05 -9.72
CA GLY A 245 25.35 -29.64 -9.21
C GLY A 245 24.91 -28.30 -9.79
N LYS A 246 23.65 -27.95 -9.55
CA LYS A 246 23.02 -26.73 -10.08
C LYS A 246 22.86 -25.62 -9.05
N GLU A 247 23.26 -25.86 -7.80
CA GLU A 247 23.14 -24.89 -6.70
C GLU A 247 24.47 -24.17 -6.48
N LEU A 248 24.49 -22.87 -6.71
CA LEU A 248 25.67 -22.05 -6.54
C LEU A 248 26.05 -21.90 -5.05
N LYS A 249 27.34 -22.03 -4.77
CA LYS A 249 27.95 -21.79 -3.46
C LYS A 249 28.86 -20.58 -3.50
N TYR A 250 28.95 -19.89 -2.37
CA TYR A 250 29.96 -18.88 -2.08
C TYR A 250 30.74 -19.31 -0.84
N LYS A 251 32.09 -19.41 -0.95
CA LYS A 251 32.99 -19.89 0.11
C LYS A 251 32.47 -21.20 0.78
N HIS A 252 32.15 -22.18 -0.06
CA HIS A 252 31.59 -23.50 0.30
C HIS A 252 30.19 -23.51 0.94
N GLN A 253 29.53 -22.36 1.06
CA GLN A 253 28.18 -22.24 1.60
C GLN A 253 27.16 -22.09 0.47
N LYS A 254 26.04 -22.83 0.54
CA LYS A 254 24.95 -22.72 -0.42
C LYS A 254 24.34 -21.33 -0.39
N LEU A 255 24.22 -20.70 -1.55
CA LEU A 255 23.60 -19.39 -1.66
C LEU A 255 22.09 -19.52 -1.68
N VAL A 256 21.42 -18.68 -0.88
CA VAL A 256 19.96 -18.61 -0.81
C VAL A 256 19.48 -17.31 -1.45
N ALA A 257 18.69 -17.44 -2.52
CA ALA A 257 17.91 -16.39 -3.12
C ALA A 257 16.50 -16.31 -2.52
N GLN A 258 15.88 -15.16 -2.72
CA GLN A 258 14.47 -14.94 -2.38
C GLN A 258 13.67 -14.88 -3.67
N TYR A 259 12.52 -15.53 -3.66
CA TYR A 259 11.61 -15.58 -4.79
C TYR A 259 10.22 -15.16 -4.35
N LEU A 260 9.42 -14.67 -5.30
CA LEU A 260 8.03 -14.33 -5.08
C LEU A 260 7.18 -14.90 -6.21
N ARG A 261 6.03 -15.48 -5.84
CA ARG A 261 5.02 -15.90 -6.82
C ARG A 261 4.31 -14.68 -7.39
N VAL A 262 4.16 -14.64 -8.71
CA VAL A 262 3.32 -13.66 -9.40
C VAL A 262 2.42 -14.40 -10.40
N GLY A 263 1.31 -14.89 -9.86
CA GLY A 263 0.31 -15.66 -10.58
C GLY A 263 0.70 -17.10 -10.88
N PHE A 264 -0.12 -17.72 -11.73
CA PHE A 264 -0.03 -19.12 -12.09
C PHE A 264 0.14 -19.31 -13.60
N THR A 265 0.72 -20.43 -14.01
CA THR A 265 0.72 -20.91 -15.40
C THR A 265 -0.63 -21.53 -15.75
N GLY A 266 -0.86 -21.87 -17.03
CA GLY A 266 -2.13 -22.44 -17.50
C GLY A 266 -2.48 -23.80 -16.90
N ASP A 267 -1.48 -24.57 -16.49
CA ASP A 267 -1.60 -25.84 -15.75
C ASP A 267 -1.64 -25.66 -14.22
N GLY A 268 -1.66 -24.41 -13.73
CA GLY A 268 -1.81 -24.10 -12.31
C GLY A 268 -0.52 -24.15 -11.50
N LEU A 269 0.65 -24.28 -12.13
CA LEU A 269 1.95 -24.17 -11.46
C LEU A 269 2.24 -22.70 -11.08
N TRP A 270 3.13 -22.51 -10.11
CA TRP A 270 3.51 -21.18 -9.65
C TRP A 270 4.47 -20.49 -10.61
N ARG A 271 4.14 -19.27 -11.03
CA ARG A 271 5.10 -18.39 -11.73
C ARG A 271 5.96 -17.70 -10.68
N THR A 272 7.21 -18.12 -10.55
CA THR A 272 8.09 -17.72 -9.43
C THR A 272 9.28 -16.92 -9.94
N PHE A 273 9.51 -15.73 -9.36
CA PHE A 273 10.49 -14.77 -9.86
C PHE A 273 11.51 -14.39 -8.79
N THR A 274 12.79 -14.28 -9.18
CA THR A 274 13.88 -13.88 -8.29
C THR A 274 13.69 -12.42 -7.85
N LEU A 275 13.63 -12.19 -6.54
CA LEU A 275 13.68 -10.86 -5.96
C LEU A 275 15.10 -10.32 -6.01
N ARG A 276 15.20 -8.99 -6.10
CA ARG A 276 16.46 -8.29 -5.99
C ARG A 276 17.18 -8.66 -4.71
N LYS A 277 18.48 -8.84 -4.83
CA LYS A 277 19.34 -9.27 -3.72
C LYS A 277 19.35 -8.24 -2.59
N ASP A 278 19.16 -6.95 -2.90
CA ASP A 278 19.07 -5.85 -1.95
C ASP A 278 17.62 -5.54 -1.49
N PHE A 279 16.61 -6.28 -1.98
CA PHE A 279 15.22 -6.07 -1.59
C PHE A 279 14.93 -6.67 -0.21
N ILE A 280 14.29 -5.86 0.64
CA ILE A 280 13.62 -6.33 1.85
C ILE A 280 12.22 -5.71 1.86
N PRO A 281 11.16 -6.51 2.13
CA PRO A 281 9.79 -5.99 2.26
C PRO A 281 9.71 -4.74 3.13
N SER A 282 8.85 -3.80 2.82
CA SER A 282 8.63 -2.63 3.67
C SER A 282 8.12 -3.03 5.06
N VAL A 283 8.37 -2.19 6.07
CA VAL A 283 7.60 -2.26 7.32
C VAL A 283 6.30 -1.53 7.05
N LYS A 284 5.17 -2.17 7.34
CA LYS A 284 3.85 -1.59 7.17
C LYS A 284 3.25 -1.33 8.54
N LEU A 285 2.75 -0.12 8.73
CA LEU A 285 1.91 0.22 9.89
C LEU A 285 0.51 0.40 9.35
N GLN A 286 -0.40 -0.48 9.77
CA GLN A 286 -1.78 -0.41 9.32
C GLN A 286 -2.45 0.86 9.87
N ARG A 287 -3.04 1.66 8.98
CA ARG A 287 -3.74 2.91 9.32
C ARG A 287 -5.25 2.83 9.15
N GLU A 288 -5.70 1.87 8.35
CA GLU A 288 -7.09 1.66 7.90
C GLU A 288 -7.32 0.15 7.70
N ASP A 289 -8.58 -0.29 7.76
CA ASP A 289 -9.00 -1.63 7.34
C ASP A 289 -10.44 -1.62 6.79
N ASP A 290 -11.45 -1.56 7.66
CA ASP A 290 -12.86 -1.62 7.24
C ASP A 290 -13.58 -0.29 7.40
N ILE A 291 -13.54 0.31 8.59
CA ILE A 291 -14.25 1.57 8.89
C ILE A 291 -13.24 2.69 9.09
N SER A 292 -13.22 3.64 8.14
CA SER A 292 -12.33 4.80 8.16
C SER A 292 -13.12 6.11 8.24
N ALA A 293 -12.62 7.06 9.04
CA ALA A 293 -13.00 8.45 8.99
C ALA A 293 -11.92 9.25 8.26
N SER A 294 -12.31 10.18 7.40
CA SER A 294 -11.35 11.04 6.69
C SER A 294 -11.79 12.49 6.61
N THR A 295 -10.82 13.38 6.47
CA THR A 295 -11.02 14.81 6.25
C THR A 295 -10.04 15.33 5.19
N VAL A 296 -10.34 16.50 4.62
CA VAL A 296 -9.49 17.21 3.65
C VAL A 296 -9.22 18.60 4.19
N LEU A 297 -7.94 18.97 4.22
CA LEU A 297 -7.48 20.27 4.71
C LEU A 297 -6.58 20.94 3.68
N PRO A 298 -6.62 22.28 3.53
CA PRO A 298 -5.69 23.01 2.66
C PRO A 298 -4.24 22.79 3.09
N SER A 299 -3.34 22.58 2.13
CA SER A 299 -1.93 22.32 2.43
C SER A 299 -1.19 23.55 2.98
N SER A 300 -1.64 24.75 2.65
CA SER A 300 -1.11 26.04 3.14
C SER A 300 -1.14 26.18 4.66
N ASP A 301 -2.10 25.52 5.30
CA ASP A 301 -2.39 25.69 6.73
C ASP A 301 -1.64 24.65 7.58
N LEU A 302 -0.90 23.75 6.93
CA LEU A 302 -0.29 22.59 7.55
C LEU A 302 1.24 22.74 7.60
N PRO A 303 1.84 22.80 8.80
CA PRO A 303 3.29 22.94 8.92
C PRO A 303 3.99 21.58 8.76
N TYR A 304 5.29 21.63 8.43
CA TYR A 304 6.18 20.45 8.38
C TYR A 304 5.68 19.30 7.47
N LEU A 305 5.10 19.65 6.32
CA LEU A 305 4.77 18.70 5.27
C LEU A 305 6.03 18.13 4.60
N LYS A 306 5.83 17.11 3.76
CA LYS A 306 6.92 16.52 2.98
C LYS A 306 7.50 17.55 2.02
N LYS A 307 8.81 17.52 1.81
CA LYS A 307 9.47 18.38 0.82
C LYS A 307 8.92 18.08 -0.57
N GLY A 308 8.47 19.12 -1.27
CA GLY A 308 7.89 18.98 -2.62
C GLY A 308 6.42 18.56 -2.64
N GLU A 309 5.71 18.65 -1.51
CA GLU A 309 4.25 18.63 -1.54
C GLU A 309 3.74 19.79 -2.40
N HIS A 310 2.87 19.46 -3.35
CA HIS A 310 2.39 20.37 -4.39
C HIS A 310 0.86 20.39 -4.47
N ARG A 311 0.19 19.47 -3.77
CA ARG A 311 -1.26 19.39 -3.77
C ARG A 311 -1.86 20.56 -2.98
N PRO A 312 -2.95 21.16 -3.46
CA PRO A 312 -3.55 22.33 -2.81
C PRO A 312 -4.33 21.97 -1.54
N SER A 313 -4.85 20.75 -1.46
CA SER A 313 -5.40 20.16 -0.23
C SER A 313 -4.87 18.75 -0.01
N LEU A 314 -4.93 18.27 1.23
CA LEU A 314 -4.45 16.95 1.63
C LEU A 314 -5.52 16.17 2.38
N LYS A 315 -5.69 14.90 2.00
CA LYS A 315 -6.55 13.96 2.72
C LYS A 315 -5.84 13.37 3.92
N PHE A 316 -6.53 13.32 5.05
CA PHE A 316 -6.13 12.57 6.24
C PHE A 316 -7.18 11.50 6.51
N ALA A 317 -6.72 10.32 6.90
CA ALA A 317 -7.60 9.20 7.24
C ALA A 317 -7.16 8.53 8.53
N THR A 318 -8.14 8.06 9.30
CA THR A 318 -7.95 7.27 10.51
C THR A 318 -8.94 6.14 10.56
N ASN A 319 -8.48 4.98 11.02
CA ASN A 319 -9.34 3.88 11.40
C ASN A 319 -10.20 4.23 12.62
N CYS A 320 -11.49 3.93 12.55
CA CYS A 320 -12.47 4.09 13.63
C CYS A 320 -12.44 2.92 14.62
N GLU A 321 -11.96 1.76 14.19
CA GLU A 321 -12.04 0.52 14.94
C GLU A 321 -10.86 0.36 15.90
N TYR A 322 -11.07 -0.35 17.01
CA TYR A 322 -9.99 -0.79 17.91
C TYR A 322 -9.53 -2.23 17.62
N ARG A 323 -10.44 -3.07 17.09
CA ARG A 323 -10.20 -4.46 16.68
C ARG A 323 -10.83 -4.69 15.31
N PHE A 324 -10.21 -5.55 14.51
CA PHE A 324 -10.69 -5.91 13.18
C PHE A 324 -11.43 -7.24 13.20
N PHE A 325 -12.62 -7.31 12.60
CA PHE A 325 -13.41 -8.53 12.54
C PHE A 325 -13.01 -9.42 11.36
N GLN A 326 -11.82 -10.03 11.49
CA GLN A 326 -11.16 -10.79 10.44
C GLN A 326 -11.93 -12.05 10.03
N ARG A 327 -11.84 -12.40 8.75
CA ARG A 327 -12.25 -13.70 8.19
C ARG A 327 -11.01 -14.45 7.68
N PRO A 328 -10.41 -15.34 8.48
CA PRO A 328 -9.17 -16.00 8.11
C PRO A 328 -9.45 -17.23 7.23
N ASP A 329 -9.73 -16.99 5.94
CA ASP A 329 -10.08 -18.04 4.98
C ASP A 329 -9.00 -19.14 4.89
N ASP A 330 -7.72 -18.78 5.02
CA ASP A 330 -6.59 -19.70 4.90
C ASP A 330 -6.19 -20.39 6.21
N ALA A 331 -6.73 -19.96 7.37
CA ALA A 331 -6.36 -20.54 8.68
C ALA A 331 -6.92 -21.96 8.90
N VAL A 332 -7.82 -22.41 8.02
CA VAL A 332 -8.22 -23.82 7.93
C VAL A 332 -7.05 -24.74 7.59
N LEU A 333 -6.02 -24.21 6.92
CA LEU A 333 -4.76 -24.89 6.64
C LEU A 333 -3.79 -24.66 7.80
N ARG A 334 -3.57 -25.71 8.60
CA ARG A 334 -2.68 -25.69 9.77
C ARG A 334 -1.29 -25.16 9.41
N GLY A 335 -0.80 -24.19 10.16
CA GLY A 335 0.51 -23.55 10.01
C GLY A 335 0.62 -22.54 8.87
N TYR A 336 -0.42 -22.37 8.05
CA TYR A 336 -0.38 -21.50 6.89
C TYR A 336 -0.55 -20.04 7.28
N ASP A 337 -1.68 -19.67 7.89
CA ASP A 337 -1.92 -18.32 8.40
C ASP A 337 -1.34 -18.15 9.80
N LYS A 338 -0.05 -17.86 9.86
CA LYS A 338 0.70 -17.68 11.11
C LYS A 338 0.22 -16.50 11.94
N ASN A 339 -0.38 -15.48 11.31
CA ASN A 339 -0.89 -14.32 12.04
C ASN A 339 -2.21 -14.68 12.73
N ALA A 340 -3.12 -15.34 12.02
CA ALA A 340 -4.34 -15.87 12.63
C ALA A 340 -4.00 -16.86 13.75
N GLU A 341 -3.09 -17.81 13.55
CA GLU A 341 -2.70 -18.73 14.63
C GLU A 341 -2.07 -18.02 15.83
N ALA A 342 -1.25 -16.98 15.60
CA ALA A 342 -0.71 -16.18 16.69
C ALA A 342 -1.81 -15.43 17.46
N ASP A 343 -2.87 -14.98 16.80
CA ASP A 343 -4.03 -14.39 17.45
C ASP A 343 -4.82 -15.43 18.26
N PHE A 344 -4.94 -16.67 17.78
CA PHE A 344 -5.55 -17.80 18.49
C PHE A 344 -4.76 -18.27 19.72
N CYS A 345 -3.49 -17.87 19.84
CA CYS A 345 -2.70 -18.12 21.04
C CYS A 345 -3.03 -17.17 22.22
N ARG A 346 -3.86 -16.15 21.99
CA ARG A 346 -4.13 -15.11 22.98
C ARG A 346 -5.19 -15.53 23.99
N GLN A 347 -5.09 -14.94 25.18
CA GLN A 347 -6.19 -14.95 26.13
C GLN A 347 -7.22 -13.88 25.72
N ASN A 348 -8.51 -14.14 25.97
CA ASN A 348 -9.63 -13.23 25.71
C ASN A 348 -9.86 -12.88 24.22
N LEU A 349 -9.55 -13.81 23.32
CA LEU A 349 -9.96 -13.72 21.92
C LEU A 349 -11.49 -13.83 21.82
N PHE A 350 -12.12 -12.86 21.17
CA PHE A 350 -13.49 -13.02 20.70
C PHE A 350 -13.46 -13.76 19.37
N ALA A 351 -14.00 -14.98 19.34
CA ALA A 351 -14.15 -15.79 18.13
C ALA A 351 -15.63 -16.12 17.92
N SER A 352 -16.04 -16.19 16.66
CA SER A 352 -17.39 -16.55 16.22
C SER A 352 -17.30 -17.51 15.04
N ASN A 353 -18.30 -18.39 14.90
CA ASN A 353 -18.34 -19.41 13.84
C ASN A 353 -17.17 -20.41 13.87
N TYR A 354 -16.74 -20.83 15.06
CA TYR A 354 -15.79 -21.92 15.28
C TYR A 354 -16.44 -23.12 15.97
N HIS A 355 -15.93 -24.32 15.72
CA HIS A 355 -16.34 -25.52 16.43
C HIS A 355 -15.82 -25.45 17.88
N PRO A 356 -16.67 -25.66 18.90
CA PRO A 356 -16.20 -25.71 20.29
C PRO A 356 -15.55 -27.09 20.55
N LEU A 357 -14.23 -27.18 20.38
CA LEU A 357 -13.50 -28.43 20.64
C LEU A 357 -13.60 -28.78 22.12
N SER A 358 -14.13 -29.96 22.42
CA SER A 358 -14.06 -30.57 23.74
C SER A 358 -12.64 -31.03 24.07
N ARG A 359 -12.35 -31.32 25.34
CA ARG A 359 -11.07 -31.92 25.76
C ARG A 359 -10.74 -33.24 25.05
N ARG A 360 -11.75 -34.06 24.73
CA ARG A 360 -11.55 -35.31 23.99
C ARG A 360 -11.11 -35.02 22.56
N GLU A 361 -11.84 -34.18 21.84
CA GLU A 361 -11.51 -33.82 20.45
C GLU A 361 -10.15 -33.10 20.36
N ALA A 362 -9.81 -32.25 21.34
CA ALA A 362 -8.49 -31.64 21.39
C ALA A 362 -7.37 -32.66 21.62
N ARG A 363 -7.63 -33.75 22.37
CA ARG A 363 -6.68 -34.85 22.54
C ARG A 363 -6.54 -35.66 21.25
N ASP A 364 -7.65 -35.95 20.57
CA ASP A 364 -7.64 -36.61 19.26
C ASP A 364 -6.83 -35.81 18.22
N GLU A 365 -6.98 -34.47 18.23
CA GLU A 365 -6.20 -33.57 17.36
C GLU A 365 -4.70 -33.60 17.67
N VAL A 366 -4.31 -33.71 18.96
CA VAL A 366 -2.89 -33.81 19.37
C VAL A 366 -2.31 -35.18 19.05
N ASP A 367 -3.11 -36.24 19.18
CA ASP A 367 -2.70 -37.62 18.91
C ASP A 367 -2.49 -37.88 17.40
N ASP A 368 -3.15 -37.11 16.52
CA ASP A 368 -2.78 -37.00 15.09
C ASP A 368 -1.51 -36.16 14.92
N ALA A 369 -0.37 -36.73 15.34
CA ALA A 369 0.91 -36.06 15.38
C ALA A 369 1.36 -35.47 14.02
N LEU A 370 0.91 -36.05 12.90
CA LEU A 370 1.26 -35.56 11.56
C LEU A 370 0.53 -34.26 11.23
N GLN A 371 -0.77 -34.18 11.52
CA GLN A 371 -1.54 -32.95 11.31
C GLN A 371 -1.23 -31.92 12.40
N PHE A 372 -1.10 -32.35 13.65
CA PHE A 372 -0.78 -31.46 14.77
C PHE A 372 0.57 -30.76 14.60
N GLY A 373 1.56 -31.48 14.06
CA GLY A 373 2.89 -30.94 13.76
C GLY A 373 2.89 -29.80 12.74
N GLN A 374 1.79 -29.61 11.99
CA GLN A 374 1.66 -28.52 11.02
C GLN A 374 1.29 -27.19 11.67
N TYR A 375 0.59 -27.18 12.82
CA TYR A 375 0.32 -25.94 13.54
C TYR A 375 1.62 -25.24 13.96
N THR A 376 1.58 -23.93 14.11
CA THR A 376 2.68 -23.16 14.71
C THR A 376 2.99 -23.65 16.12
N ALA A 377 4.27 -23.63 16.50
CA ALA A 377 4.73 -24.14 17.79
C ALA A 377 3.95 -23.53 18.98
N LYS A 378 3.63 -22.24 18.94
CA LYS A 378 2.86 -21.56 19.98
C LYS A 378 1.42 -22.07 20.08
N LEU A 379 0.76 -22.34 18.95
CA LEU A 379 -0.59 -22.87 18.99
C LEU A 379 -0.58 -24.31 19.48
N GLN A 380 0.45 -25.10 19.15
CA GLN A 380 0.64 -26.42 19.75
C GLN A 380 0.81 -26.35 21.28
N GLU A 381 1.53 -25.35 21.81
CA GLU A 381 1.63 -25.11 23.25
C GLU A 381 0.26 -24.79 23.88
N VAL A 382 -0.60 -24.05 23.18
CA VAL A 382 -1.96 -23.73 23.64
C VAL A 382 -2.82 -24.99 23.75
N PHE A 383 -2.75 -25.90 22.76
CA PHE A 383 -3.42 -27.21 22.84
C PHE A 383 -2.93 -28.04 24.03
N ARG A 384 -1.60 -28.14 24.21
CA ARG A 384 -1.01 -28.88 25.34
C ARG A 384 -1.41 -28.27 26.68
N GLY A 385 -1.37 -26.93 26.80
CA GLY A 385 -1.81 -26.21 28.00
C GLY A 385 -3.32 -26.25 28.24
N PHE A 386 -4.13 -26.43 27.19
CA PHE A 386 -5.56 -26.72 27.33
C PHE A 386 -5.78 -28.12 27.93
N LEU A 387 -5.04 -29.13 27.44
CA LEU A 387 -5.15 -30.53 27.88
C LEU A 387 -4.50 -30.84 29.23
N ASP A 388 -3.72 -29.91 29.79
CA ASP A 388 -3.16 -30.02 31.14
C ASP A 388 -4.26 -30.18 32.19
N ASP A 389 -4.04 -31.06 33.18
CA ASP A 389 -5.02 -31.39 34.21
C ASP A 389 -5.32 -30.21 35.17
N SER A 390 -4.40 -29.25 35.28
CA SER A 390 -4.63 -28.01 36.05
C SER A 390 -5.62 -27.06 35.35
N ASN A 391 -5.83 -27.22 34.04
CA ASN A 391 -6.73 -26.38 33.27
C ASN A 391 -8.16 -26.93 33.30
N ARG A 392 -9.07 -26.19 33.93
CA ARG A 392 -10.47 -26.59 34.10
C ARG A 392 -11.40 -26.18 32.94
N ARG A 393 -10.87 -25.61 31.86
CA ARG A 393 -11.69 -25.21 30.71
C ARG A 393 -12.21 -26.46 29.97
N GLU A 394 -13.49 -26.44 29.64
CA GLU A 394 -14.16 -27.55 28.95
C GLU A 394 -14.00 -27.50 27.43
N PHE A 395 -13.89 -26.29 26.87
CA PHE A 395 -13.83 -26.05 25.43
C PHE A 395 -12.67 -25.13 25.02
N MET A 396 -12.20 -25.30 23.80
CA MET A 396 -11.33 -24.37 23.10
C MET A 396 -11.80 -24.14 21.65
N ALA A 397 -11.33 -23.07 21.03
CA ALA A 397 -11.47 -22.86 19.59
C ALA A 397 -10.11 -23.14 18.90
N SER A 398 -10.15 -23.75 17.72
CA SER A 398 -8.97 -23.94 16.87
C SER A 398 -9.08 -23.06 15.63
N SER A 399 -7.97 -22.47 15.20
CA SER A 399 -7.89 -21.73 13.93
C SER A 399 -8.33 -22.59 12.74
N ALA A 400 -8.11 -23.90 12.79
CA ALA A 400 -8.35 -24.81 11.66
C ALA A 400 -9.74 -25.46 11.64
N LEU A 401 -10.57 -25.25 12.68
CA LEU A 401 -11.85 -25.95 12.83
C LEU A 401 -13.03 -24.96 12.91
N PRO A 402 -13.49 -24.44 11.75
CA PRO A 402 -14.69 -23.64 11.67
C PRO A 402 -15.93 -24.41 12.15
N ARG A 403 -16.98 -23.69 12.55
CA ARG A 403 -18.27 -24.25 12.92
C ARG A 403 -18.84 -25.09 11.78
N ILE A 404 -19.43 -26.23 12.11
CA ILE A 404 -20.20 -27.03 11.17
C ILE A 404 -21.61 -26.46 11.01
N VAL A 405 -22.01 -26.20 9.76
CA VAL A 405 -23.35 -25.77 9.34
C VAL A 405 -23.79 -26.71 8.21
N ASP A 406 -24.94 -27.36 8.37
CA ASP A 406 -25.46 -28.36 7.43
C ASP A 406 -24.45 -29.44 7.05
N GLY A 407 -23.72 -29.93 8.05
CA GLY A 407 -22.73 -31.00 7.89
C GLY A 407 -21.40 -30.59 7.24
N LYS A 408 -21.18 -29.29 6.97
CA LYS A 408 -19.93 -28.78 6.38
C LYS A 408 -19.33 -27.64 7.20
N PRO A 409 -17.99 -27.47 7.23
CA PRO A 409 -17.38 -26.28 7.80
C PRO A 409 -17.89 -25.01 7.12
N THR A 410 -18.27 -24.03 7.94
CA THR A 410 -18.67 -22.71 7.46
C THR A 410 -17.53 -22.02 6.71
N LYS A 411 -17.87 -21.30 5.64
CA LYS A 411 -16.93 -20.45 4.88
C LYS A 411 -16.80 -19.03 5.47
N ASN A 412 -17.33 -18.81 6.68
CA ASN A 412 -17.28 -17.51 7.36
C ASN A 412 -16.82 -17.63 8.82
N PRO A 413 -15.65 -18.25 9.11
CA PRO A 413 -15.05 -18.20 10.43
C PRO A 413 -14.66 -16.74 10.75
N ARG A 414 -14.82 -16.29 12.01
CA ARG A 414 -14.57 -14.89 12.37
C ARG A 414 -13.88 -14.75 13.72
N TYR A 415 -13.01 -13.76 13.85
CA TYR A 415 -12.44 -13.37 15.15
C TYR A 415 -12.13 -11.87 15.18
N LEU A 416 -12.06 -11.29 16.38
CA LEU A 416 -11.61 -9.92 16.57
C LEU A 416 -10.10 -9.87 16.80
N GLN A 417 -9.36 -9.49 15.76
CA GLN A 417 -7.94 -9.21 15.82
C GLN A 417 -7.68 -7.85 16.47
N ASN A 418 -6.78 -7.76 17.44
CA ASN A 418 -6.31 -6.46 17.91
C ASN A 418 -5.55 -5.74 16.80
N ARG A 419 -5.73 -4.42 16.71
CA ARG A 419 -5.00 -3.58 15.76
C ARG A 419 -3.48 -3.78 15.83
N PRO A 420 -2.81 -4.22 14.74
CA PRO A 420 -1.37 -4.47 14.75
C PRO A 420 -0.54 -3.23 15.08
N ASP A 421 -1.00 -2.03 14.73
CA ASP A 421 -0.31 -0.77 15.02
C ASP A 421 -0.36 -0.37 16.51
N VAL A 422 -1.33 -0.89 17.26
CA VAL A 422 -1.43 -0.72 18.71
C VAL A 422 -0.50 -1.70 19.41
N GLU A 423 -0.36 -2.91 18.88
CA GLU A 423 0.51 -3.95 19.44
C GLU A 423 1.99 -3.69 19.17
N ASP A 424 2.34 -3.21 17.97
CA ASP A 424 3.70 -2.77 17.65
C ASP A 424 3.94 -1.30 18.05
N ALA A 425 3.81 -1.02 19.35
CA ALA A 425 4.02 0.32 19.90
C ALA A 425 5.42 0.87 19.57
N LYS A 426 6.45 0.01 19.57
CA LYS A 426 7.83 0.37 19.23
C LYS A 426 7.98 0.72 17.75
N GLY A 427 7.47 -0.10 16.84
CA GLY A 427 7.53 0.17 15.40
C GLY A 427 6.79 1.46 15.03
N ARG A 428 5.62 1.70 15.63
CA ARG A 428 4.88 2.95 15.47
C ARG A 428 5.67 4.16 15.97
N TYR A 429 6.28 4.07 17.15
CA TYR A 429 7.12 5.13 17.70
C TYR A 429 8.34 5.40 16.81
N LEU A 430 9.06 4.35 16.40
CA LEU A 430 10.25 4.44 15.56
C LEU A 430 9.94 5.04 14.17
N ALA A 431 8.78 4.73 13.58
CA ALA A 431 8.34 5.38 12.34
C ALA A 431 8.07 6.87 12.54
N ASN A 432 7.40 7.24 13.65
CA ASN A 432 7.15 8.65 13.98
C ASN A 432 8.45 9.44 14.19
N ILE A 433 9.40 8.89 14.96
CA ILE A 433 10.72 9.49 15.16
C ILE A 433 11.47 9.64 13.84
N GLY A 434 11.46 8.61 12.98
CA GLY A 434 12.08 8.68 11.66
C GLY A 434 11.58 9.86 10.83
N THR A 435 10.26 9.99 10.69
CA THR A 435 9.66 11.12 9.95
C THR A 435 9.91 12.45 10.66
N ARG A 436 9.83 12.50 11.99
CA ARG A 436 10.10 13.69 12.80
C ARG A 436 11.49 14.26 12.53
N LEU A 437 12.51 13.41 12.59
CA LEU A 437 13.90 13.81 12.32
C LEU A 437 14.07 14.27 10.87
N TYR A 438 13.55 13.48 9.92
CA TYR A 438 13.66 13.80 8.49
C TYR A 438 13.04 15.17 8.14
N ARG A 439 11.86 15.47 8.67
CA ARG A 439 11.16 16.74 8.43
C ARG A 439 11.49 17.86 9.42
N ARG A 440 12.36 17.60 10.40
CA ARG A 440 12.72 18.56 11.48
C ARG A 440 11.52 19.05 12.29
N VAL A 441 10.60 18.15 12.64
CA VAL A 441 9.38 18.50 13.39
C VAL A 441 9.72 18.68 14.88
N PRO A 442 9.48 19.85 15.50
CA PRO A 442 9.73 20.06 16.94
C PRO A 442 8.84 19.19 17.83
N LEU A 443 9.29 18.80 19.03
CA LEU A 443 8.56 17.86 19.92
C LEU A 443 7.12 18.27 20.25
N GLY A 444 6.84 19.57 20.37
CA GLY A 444 5.49 20.10 20.63
C GLY A 444 4.55 20.06 19.42
N GLN A 445 5.04 19.72 18.23
CA GLN A 445 4.28 19.67 16.99
C GLN A 445 4.00 18.23 16.56
N ALA A 446 2.81 18.01 16.00
CA ALA A 446 2.39 16.71 15.52
C ALA A 446 3.09 16.35 14.19
N VAL A 447 3.42 15.06 14.01
CA VAL A 447 3.92 14.56 12.72
C VAL A 447 2.72 14.22 11.82
N LEU A 448 2.46 15.07 10.83
CA LEU A 448 1.36 14.91 9.90
C LEU A 448 1.64 13.82 8.85
N ASN A 449 0.69 12.89 8.67
CA ASN A 449 0.77 11.80 7.70
C ASN A 449 -0.46 11.84 6.79
N PRO A 450 -0.50 12.73 5.78
CA PRO A 450 -1.56 12.73 4.79
C PRO A 450 -1.48 11.47 3.93
N VAL A 451 -2.58 11.13 3.26
CA VAL A 451 -2.61 10.11 2.20
C VAL A 451 -1.64 10.53 1.10
N ASP A 452 -0.76 9.62 0.69
CA ASP A 452 0.25 9.85 -0.35
C ASP A 452 -0.12 9.22 -1.70
N ALA A 453 -0.95 8.18 -1.68
CA ALA A 453 -1.35 7.45 -2.87
C ALA A 453 -2.71 6.78 -2.65
N VAL A 454 -3.59 6.91 -3.64
CA VAL A 454 -4.90 6.27 -3.65
C VAL A 454 -4.87 5.08 -4.62
N LEU A 455 -5.03 3.88 -4.08
CA LEU A 455 -4.72 2.61 -4.75
C LEU A 455 -5.89 1.63 -4.60
N ALA A 456 -6.96 1.85 -5.35
CA ALA A 456 -8.13 0.97 -5.37
C ALA A 456 -7.79 -0.45 -5.87
N GLY A 457 -8.72 -1.38 -5.65
CA GLY A 457 -8.60 -2.76 -6.09
C GLY A 457 -9.85 -3.23 -6.80
N ARG A 458 -9.66 -4.06 -7.83
CA ARG A 458 -10.77 -4.72 -8.54
C ARG A 458 -10.65 -6.22 -8.46
N ARG A 459 -11.78 -6.88 -8.26
CA ARG A 459 -11.89 -8.32 -8.40
C ARG A 459 -12.30 -8.65 -9.83
N ASN A 460 -11.36 -9.23 -10.56
CA ASN A 460 -11.54 -9.67 -11.93
C ASN A 460 -11.84 -11.17 -11.98
N ASN A 461 -12.60 -11.59 -12.98
CA ASN A 461 -12.89 -13.00 -13.26
C ASN A 461 -12.98 -13.27 -14.77
N PRO A 462 -12.56 -14.46 -15.21
CA PRO A 462 -12.88 -14.94 -16.54
C PRO A 462 -14.39 -15.18 -16.67
N ALA A 463 -14.87 -15.35 -17.90
CA ALA A 463 -16.21 -15.87 -18.14
C ALA A 463 -16.34 -17.30 -17.60
N ASN A 464 -17.53 -17.65 -17.09
CA ASN A 464 -17.91 -19.01 -16.73
C ASN A 464 -19.37 -19.25 -17.15
N ALA A 465 -19.54 -19.83 -18.33
CA ALA A 465 -20.86 -20.10 -18.91
C ALA A 465 -21.72 -21.02 -18.04
N GLN A 466 -21.13 -22.01 -17.37
CA GLN A 466 -21.86 -22.95 -16.52
C GLN A 466 -22.51 -22.25 -15.31
N SER A 467 -21.89 -21.18 -14.82
CA SER A 467 -22.35 -20.40 -13.67
C SER A 467 -23.07 -19.11 -14.09
N GLY A 468 -23.28 -18.88 -15.39
CA GLY A 468 -23.86 -17.63 -15.93
C GLY A 468 -23.01 -16.39 -15.65
N ILE A 469 -21.71 -16.54 -15.41
CA ILE A 469 -20.80 -15.43 -15.07
C ILE A 469 -20.17 -14.91 -16.37
N ARG A 470 -20.38 -13.62 -16.67
CA ARG A 470 -19.73 -12.92 -17.80
C ARG A 470 -18.30 -12.48 -17.46
N ALA A 471 -17.52 -12.17 -18.49
CA ALA A 471 -16.15 -11.70 -18.33
C ALA A 471 -16.11 -10.35 -17.57
N LEU A 472 -15.11 -10.19 -16.70
CA LEU A 472 -14.74 -8.91 -16.09
C LEU A 472 -13.21 -8.72 -15.99
N ALA A 473 -12.42 -9.64 -16.54
CA ALA A 473 -10.96 -9.64 -16.48
C ALA A 473 -10.30 -8.80 -17.59
N VAL A 474 -10.83 -7.59 -17.85
CA VAL A 474 -10.36 -6.69 -18.93
C VAL A 474 -9.23 -5.75 -18.50
N TYR A 475 -8.94 -5.66 -17.19
CA TYR A 475 -7.84 -4.84 -16.68
C TYR A 475 -6.52 -5.59 -16.76
N GLY A 476 -5.45 -4.89 -17.15
CA GLY A 476 -4.07 -5.27 -16.90
C GLY A 476 -3.73 -5.21 -15.40
N PRO A 477 -2.44 -5.33 -15.02
CA PRO A 477 -2.07 -5.42 -13.61
C PRO A 477 -2.40 -4.17 -12.79
N ILE A 478 -2.18 -3.01 -13.41
CA ILE A 478 -2.38 -1.68 -12.81
C ILE A 478 -2.94 -0.75 -13.88
N HIS A 479 -4.05 -0.10 -13.56
CA HIS A 479 -4.63 0.97 -14.35
C HIS A 479 -4.61 2.30 -13.58
N TYR A 480 -4.63 3.41 -14.32
CA TYR A 480 -4.92 4.74 -13.81
C TYR A 480 -6.18 5.23 -14.51
N GLN A 481 -7.12 5.82 -13.77
CA GLN A 481 -8.33 6.39 -14.33
C GLN A 481 -8.40 7.87 -13.96
N GLU A 482 -8.65 8.70 -14.97
CA GLU A 482 -9.02 10.10 -14.74
C GLU A 482 -10.37 10.17 -14.02
N LEU A 483 -10.69 11.31 -13.40
CA LEU A 483 -11.86 11.42 -12.51
C LEU A 483 -13.19 10.96 -13.14
N PRO A 484 -13.52 11.26 -14.41
CA PRO A 484 -14.77 10.78 -15.00
C PRO A 484 -14.85 9.25 -15.01
N GLU A 485 -13.87 8.56 -15.58
CA GLU A 485 -13.82 7.10 -15.66
C GLU A 485 -13.74 6.45 -14.27
N LEU A 486 -12.97 7.06 -13.36
CA LEU A 486 -12.88 6.61 -11.98
C LEU A 486 -14.25 6.65 -11.29
N PHE A 487 -15.01 7.72 -11.50
CA PHE A 487 -16.33 7.87 -10.88
C PHE A 487 -17.39 6.98 -11.54
N MET A 488 -17.27 6.64 -12.83
CA MET A 488 -18.12 5.58 -13.42
C MET A 488 -17.94 4.24 -12.68
N ASP A 489 -16.69 3.92 -12.33
CA ASP A 489 -16.35 2.73 -11.55
C ASP A 489 -16.80 2.83 -10.08
N PHE A 490 -16.63 3.98 -9.43
CA PHE A 490 -17.01 4.18 -8.03
C PHE A 490 -18.52 4.23 -7.81
N VAL A 491 -19.27 4.83 -8.73
CA VAL A 491 -20.75 4.78 -8.75
C VAL A 491 -21.22 3.32 -8.80
N SER A 492 -20.54 2.49 -9.59
CA SER A 492 -21.02 1.15 -9.92
C SER A 492 -20.46 0.04 -9.01
N SER A 493 -19.23 0.17 -8.51
CA SER A 493 -18.52 -0.81 -7.67
C SER A 493 -18.76 -2.26 -8.09
N LEU A 494 -18.29 -2.59 -9.29
CA LEU A 494 -18.63 -3.81 -10.02
C LEU A 494 -17.99 -5.08 -9.43
N THR A 495 -18.73 -6.18 -9.41
CA THR A 495 -18.25 -7.50 -8.97
C THR A 495 -18.86 -8.64 -9.79
N GLY A 496 -18.07 -9.68 -10.06
CA GLY A 496 -18.55 -10.91 -10.72
C GLY A 496 -19.29 -11.88 -9.80
N LYS A 497 -19.43 -11.56 -8.49
CA LYS A 497 -20.30 -12.31 -7.57
C LYS A 497 -21.74 -11.81 -7.70
N SER A 498 -22.71 -12.71 -7.66
CA SER A 498 -24.15 -12.40 -7.72
C SER A 498 -24.54 -11.58 -8.96
N PRO A 499 -24.37 -12.13 -10.18
CA PRO A 499 -24.70 -11.43 -11.41
C PRO A 499 -26.21 -11.06 -11.45
N SER A 500 -26.51 -9.88 -11.99
CA SER A 500 -27.88 -9.45 -12.27
C SER A 500 -28.39 -10.08 -13.56
N THR A 501 -29.69 -9.99 -13.84
CA THR A 501 -30.28 -10.48 -15.10
C THR A 501 -29.70 -9.82 -16.35
N THR A 502 -29.09 -8.64 -16.22
CA THR A 502 -28.61 -7.81 -17.35
C THR A 502 -27.11 -7.45 -17.28
N GLY A 503 -26.32 -8.08 -16.40
CA GLY A 503 -24.89 -7.73 -16.26
C GLY A 503 -24.27 -8.12 -14.91
N ALA A 504 -23.09 -7.59 -14.62
CA ALA A 504 -22.36 -7.82 -13.38
C ALA A 504 -23.15 -7.40 -12.12
N GLY A 505 -22.74 -7.94 -10.97
CA GLY A 505 -23.20 -7.48 -9.66
C GLY A 505 -22.58 -6.13 -9.30
N SER A 506 -23.21 -5.42 -8.36
CA SER A 506 -22.75 -4.13 -7.83
C SER A 506 -22.80 -4.16 -6.31
N GLU A 507 -21.77 -3.61 -5.65
CA GLU A 507 -21.78 -3.36 -4.20
C GLU A 507 -22.33 -1.98 -3.82
N GLY A 508 -22.91 -1.26 -4.80
CA GLY A 508 -23.39 0.12 -4.67
C GLY A 508 -22.27 1.15 -4.63
N ALA A 509 -22.62 2.44 -4.66
CA ALA A 509 -21.66 3.53 -4.68
C ALA A 509 -20.58 3.38 -3.59
N LEU A 510 -19.31 3.51 -3.99
CA LEU A 510 -18.15 3.46 -3.11
C LEU A 510 -18.02 2.15 -2.29
N THR A 511 -18.65 1.05 -2.73
CA THR A 511 -18.81 -0.21 -1.97
C THR A 511 -19.62 -0.07 -0.67
N LYS A 512 -20.42 0.99 -0.56
CA LYS A 512 -21.19 1.35 0.65
C LYS A 512 -22.68 1.07 0.54
N GLY A 513 -23.16 0.40 -0.51
CA GLY A 513 -24.59 0.11 -0.69
C GLY A 513 -25.25 -0.50 0.56
N PRO A 514 -24.68 -1.53 1.19
CA PRO A 514 -25.24 -2.13 2.41
C PRO A 514 -25.07 -1.29 3.70
N PHE A 515 -24.33 -0.18 3.65
CA PHE A 515 -23.87 0.57 4.81
C PHE A 515 -24.22 2.07 4.75
N ASN A 516 -24.99 2.49 3.74
CA ASN A 516 -25.43 3.87 3.59
C ASN A 516 -26.95 3.94 3.70
N ALA A 517 -27.43 4.60 4.76
CA ALA A 517 -28.85 4.83 5.00
C ALA A 517 -29.38 6.13 4.36
N LEU A 518 -28.51 6.89 3.67
CA LEU A 518 -28.83 8.12 2.95
C LEU A 518 -28.74 7.89 1.43
N LEU A 519 -29.15 8.91 0.66
CA LEU A 519 -28.99 8.92 -0.79
C LEU A 519 -27.50 8.79 -1.16
N PRO A 520 -27.10 7.80 -1.99
CA PRO A 520 -25.70 7.58 -2.35
C PRO A 520 -25.03 8.77 -3.05
N VAL A 521 -25.81 9.62 -3.72
CA VAL A 521 -25.32 10.82 -4.41
C VAL A 521 -24.59 11.79 -3.48
N VAL A 522 -25.00 11.87 -2.20
CA VAL A 522 -24.36 12.73 -1.18
C VAL A 522 -22.91 12.29 -0.96
N ASP A 523 -22.69 11.00 -0.81
CA ASP A 523 -21.36 10.42 -0.60
C ASP A 523 -20.50 10.55 -1.87
N LEU A 524 -21.10 10.41 -3.05
CA LEU A 524 -20.42 10.59 -4.33
C LEU A 524 -20.00 12.05 -4.56
N ASN A 525 -20.85 13.02 -4.24
CA ASN A 525 -20.53 14.44 -4.28
C ASN A 525 -19.33 14.74 -3.36
N ILE A 526 -19.39 14.27 -2.11
CA ILE A 526 -18.30 14.47 -1.12
C ILE A 526 -17.01 13.82 -1.61
N ALA A 527 -17.08 12.59 -2.13
CA ALA A 527 -15.92 11.90 -2.66
C ALA A 527 -15.32 12.67 -3.84
N LEU A 528 -16.13 13.09 -4.82
CA LEU A 528 -15.65 13.79 -6.01
C LEU A 528 -14.98 15.12 -5.66
N VAL A 529 -15.60 15.90 -4.77
CA VAL A 529 -14.99 17.13 -4.24
C VAL A 529 -13.66 16.84 -3.55
N SER A 530 -13.57 15.76 -2.75
CA SER A 530 -12.31 15.37 -2.13
C SER A 530 -11.21 15.15 -3.18
N TYR A 531 -11.47 14.38 -4.24
CA TYR A 531 -10.47 14.12 -5.29
C TYR A 531 -10.09 15.39 -6.06
N MET A 532 -11.08 16.25 -6.37
CA MET A 532 -10.83 17.51 -7.07
C MET A 532 -9.99 18.48 -6.23
N LEU A 533 -10.22 18.53 -4.91
CA LEU A 533 -9.46 19.41 -4.01
C LEU A 533 -8.05 18.90 -3.71
N THR A 534 -7.87 17.58 -3.62
CA THR A 534 -6.55 17.01 -3.33
C THR A 534 -5.71 16.79 -4.58
N SER A 535 -6.34 16.77 -5.76
CA SER A 535 -5.72 16.35 -7.02
C SER A 535 -5.07 14.96 -6.89
N ASP A 536 -5.69 14.06 -6.11
CA ASP A 536 -5.16 12.72 -5.89
C ASP A 536 -5.39 11.85 -7.13
N ASP A 537 -4.30 11.29 -7.66
CA ASP A 537 -4.36 10.25 -8.68
C ASP A 537 -4.85 8.92 -8.07
N CYS A 538 -5.80 8.25 -8.73
CA CYS A 538 -6.27 6.94 -8.33
C CYS A 538 -5.79 5.84 -9.28
N PHE A 539 -5.05 4.87 -8.75
CA PHE A 539 -4.65 3.68 -9.47
C PHE A 539 -5.47 2.48 -9.01
N THR A 540 -5.81 1.60 -9.95
CA THR A 540 -6.59 0.39 -9.70
C THR A 540 -5.74 -0.84 -9.96
N SER A 541 -5.63 -1.71 -8.96
CA SER A 541 -4.88 -2.97 -9.03
C SER A 541 -5.79 -4.18 -9.29
N ALA A 542 -5.36 -5.08 -10.17
CA ALA A 542 -6.09 -6.31 -10.47
C ALA A 542 -5.91 -7.36 -9.35
N ALA A 543 -7.01 -7.99 -8.94
CA ALA A 543 -7.04 -9.17 -8.10
C ALA A 543 -7.91 -10.26 -8.74
N GLY A 544 -7.64 -11.52 -8.40
CA GLY A 544 -8.28 -12.68 -9.01
C GLY A 544 -7.60 -13.08 -10.32
N TYR A 545 -7.91 -12.38 -11.40
CA TYR A 545 -7.46 -12.70 -12.77
C TYR A 545 -7.02 -11.47 -13.58
N ILE A 546 -6.16 -11.68 -14.57
CA ILE A 546 -5.79 -10.71 -15.60
C ILE A 546 -5.98 -11.39 -16.96
N GLY A 547 -6.99 -10.96 -17.71
CA GLY A 547 -7.53 -11.73 -18.83
C GLY A 547 -8.03 -13.13 -18.39
N PRO A 548 -8.43 -13.96 -19.35
CA PRO A 548 -8.88 -15.33 -19.07
C PRO A 548 -7.74 -16.28 -18.64
N LYS A 549 -6.48 -15.95 -18.96
CA LYS A 549 -5.33 -16.84 -18.80
C LYS A 549 -4.68 -16.77 -17.42
N TYR A 550 -4.41 -15.56 -16.91
CA TYR A 550 -3.57 -15.40 -15.72
C TYR A 550 -4.40 -15.30 -14.45
N ARG A 551 -4.50 -16.40 -13.71
CA ARG A 551 -4.89 -16.35 -12.30
C ARG A 551 -3.77 -15.67 -11.51
N VAL A 552 -4.10 -14.64 -10.74
CA VAL A 552 -3.15 -13.87 -9.91
C VAL A 552 -3.50 -13.83 -8.42
N ASN A 553 -4.71 -14.28 -8.03
CA ASN A 553 -5.19 -14.16 -6.66
C ASN A 553 -4.95 -12.74 -6.12
N HIS A 554 -4.13 -12.59 -5.08
CA HIS A 554 -3.74 -11.29 -4.50
C HIS A 554 -2.26 -10.93 -4.72
N ASP A 555 -1.56 -11.64 -5.60
CA ASP A 555 -0.11 -11.49 -5.80
C ASP A 555 0.24 -10.06 -6.25
N ILE A 556 -0.56 -9.47 -7.14
CA ILE A 556 -0.42 -8.07 -7.55
C ILE A 556 -0.79 -7.12 -6.41
N SER A 557 -1.89 -7.39 -5.68
CA SER A 557 -2.34 -6.55 -4.56
C SER A 557 -1.26 -6.39 -3.46
N LEU A 558 -0.53 -7.45 -3.14
CA LEU A 558 0.56 -7.44 -2.16
C LEU A 558 1.77 -6.62 -2.63
N LEU A 559 2.02 -6.56 -3.95
CA LEU A 559 3.14 -5.84 -4.57
C LEU A 559 2.95 -4.33 -4.58
N ILE A 560 1.71 -3.84 -4.71
CA ILE A 560 1.38 -2.41 -4.82
C ILE A 560 2.10 -1.54 -3.77
N PRO A 561 1.94 -1.76 -2.45
CA PRO A 561 2.61 -0.92 -1.46
C PRO A 561 4.15 -1.02 -1.51
N GLU A 562 4.71 -2.12 -2.01
CA GLU A 562 6.16 -2.26 -2.20
C GLU A 562 6.66 -1.42 -3.38
N LEU A 563 5.89 -1.32 -4.46
CA LEU A 563 6.20 -0.48 -5.62
C LEU A 563 6.12 1.00 -5.24
N TRP A 564 4.99 1.46 -4.68
CA TRP A 564 4.78 2.87 -4.34
C TRP A 564 5.76 3.38 -3.28
N ALA A 565 6.09 2.54 -2.28
CA ALA A 565 7.10 2.88 -1.28
C ALA A 565 8.51 3.09 -1.85
N ARG A 566 8.77 2.64 -3.09
CA ARG A 566 10.07 2.74 -3.78
C ARG A 566 10.03 3.71 -4.96
N MET A 567 8.92 4.38 -5.20
CA MET A 567 8.79 5.48 -6.15
C MET A 567 8.96 6.80 -5.40
N SER A 568 9.61 7.79 -6.00
CA SER A 568 9.62 9.17 -5.47
C SER A 568 8.24 9.81 -5.57
N ALA A 569 8.01 10.93 -4.88
CA ALA A 569 6.72 11.65 -4.96
C ALA A 569 6.37 12.04 -6.41
N ARG A 570 7.36 12.47 -7.21
CA ARG A 570 7.17 12.80 -8.63
C ARG A 570 6.83 11.56 -9.47
N GLU A 571 7.50 10.44 -9.22
CA GLU A 571 7.28 9.20 -9.98
C GLU A 571 5.91 8.59 -9.75
N ARG A 572 5.20 8.94 -8.67
CA ARG A 572 3.85 8.43 -8.37
C ARG A 572 2.73 9.21 -9.07
N ARG A 573 3.04 10.39 -9.63
CA ARG A 573 2.02 11.23 -10.27
C ARG A 573 1.66 10.69 -11.65
N ALA A 574 0.37 10.64 -11.96
CA ALA A 574 -0.12 10.15 -13.24
C ALA A 574 0.37 11.02 -14.40
N ASP A 575 0.41 12.35 -14.26
CA ASP A 575 0.89 13.26 -15.30
C ASP A 575 2.36 12.99 -15.68
N TYR A 576 3.22 12.71 -14.69
CA TYR A 576 4.59 12.29 -14.91
C TYR A 576 4.63 10.94 -15.61
N LEU A 577 3.84 9.98 -15.15
CA LEU A 577 3.83 8.63 -15.73
C LEU A 577 3.32 8.61 -17.17
N ILE A 578 2.33 9.45 -17.52
CA ILE A 578 1.84 9.63 -18.89
C ILE A 578 2.91 10.29 -19.75
N ARG A 579 3.46 11.43 -19.32
CA ARG A 579 4.49 12.17 -20.09
C ARG A 579 5.72 11.32 -20.38
N GLU A 580 6.11 10.47 -19.45
CA GLU A 580 7.28 9.59 -19.59
C GLU A 580 6.94 8.21 -20.18
N GLU A 581 5.72 8.02 -20.71
CA GLU A 581 5.25 6.78 -21.37
C GLU A 581 5.29 5.53 -20.48
N TYR A 582 5.18 5.71 -19.17
CA TYR A 582 4.96 4.62 -18.22
C TYR A 582 3.48 4.19 -18.19
N LEU A 583 2.58 5.05 -18.66
CA LEU A 583 1.16 4.78 -18.85
C LEU A 583 0.81 4.95 -20.34
N GLU A 584 0.00 4.04 -20.87
CA GLU A 584 -0.62 4.16 -22.19
C GLU A 584 -2.15 4.24 -22.04
N LYS A 585 -2.78 5.09 -22.85
CA LYS A 585 -4.24 5.23 -22.86
C LYS A 585 -4.86 4.00 -23.52
N VAL A 586 -5.97 3.54 -22.98
CA VAL A 586 -6.86 2.58 -23.67
C VAL A 586 -7.86 3.40 -24.46
N ASP A 587 -7.95 3.19 -25.77
CA ASP A 587 -8.87 3.90 -26.64
C ASP A 587 -10.10 3.06 -26.97
N ASP A 588 -11.21 3.72 -27.27
CA ASP A 588 -12.38 3.08 -27.86
C ASP A 588 -12.01 2.53 -29.26
N PHE A 589 -12.61 1.41 -29.64
CA PHE A 589 -12.33 0.77 -30.92
C PHE A 589 -13.57 0.07 -31.50
N ASP A 590 -13.56 -0.19 -32.80
CA ASP A 590 -14.62 -0.95 -33.47
C ASP A 590 -14.33 -2.46 -33.45
N HIS A 591 -15.32 -3.25 -33.05
CA HIS A 591 -15.31 -4.71 -33.17
C HIS A 591 -16.63 -5.19 -33.76
N ALA A 592 -16.57 -5.92 -34.88
CA ALA A 592 -17.75 -6.44 -35.58
C ALA A 592 -18.84 -5.38 -35.88
N GLY A 593 -18.44 -4.16 -36.24
CA GLY A 593 -19.34 -3.05 -36.58
C GLY A 593 -20.03 -2.40 -35.37
N ARG A 594 -19.55 -2.65 -34.16
CA ARG A 594 -20.00 -2.00 -32.92
C ARG A 594 -18.83 -1.27 -32.28
N SER A 595 -19.09 -0.05 -31.80
CA SER A 595 -18.13 0.69 -30.99
C SER A 595 -18.02 0.08 -29.60
N ILE A 596 -16.80 -0.19 -29.16
CA ILE A 596 -16.47 -0.76 -27.86
C ILE A 596 -15.85 0.36 -27.01
N LEU A 597 -16.53 0.71 -25.91
CA LEU A 597 -16.15 1.83 -25.04
C LEU A 597 -15.00 1.48 -24.07
N ALA A 598 -13.90 0.95 -24.59
CA ALA A 598 -12.75 0.52 -23.81
C ALA A 598 -11.98 1.69 -23.16
N GLY A 599 -12.18 2.92 -23.64
CA GLY A 599 -11.68 4.14 -23.03
C GLY A 599 -12.14 4.37 -21.60
N ARG A 600 -13.25 3.73 -21.19
CA ARG A 600 -13.70 3.73 -19.78
C ARG A 600 -12.69 3.06 -18.81
N LEU A 601 -11.76 2.26 -19.33
CA LEU A 601 -10.69 1.63 -18.55
C LEU A 601 -9.52 2.59 -18.24
N GLY A 602 -9.52 3.79 -18.82
CA GLY A 602 -8.50 4.83 -18.61
C GLY A 602 -7.16 4.47 -19.23
N TYR A 603 -6.12 4.48 -18.41
CA TYR A 603 -4.74 4.18 -18.77
C TYR A 603 -4.28 2.89 -18.11
N ARG A 604 -3.31 2.22 -18.72
CA ARG A 604 -2.65 1.04 -18.14
C ARG A 604 -1.14 1.20 -18.12
N ILE A 605 -0.48 0.47 -17.22
CA ILE A 605 0.99 0.46 -17.17
C ILE A 605 1.61 -0.16 -18.44
N THR A 606 2.76 0.36 -18.85
CA THR A 606 3.51 -0.14 -20.01
C THR A 606 4.64 -1.08 -19.58
N SER A 607 5.30 -1.73 -20.55
CA SER A 607 6.53 -2.49 -20.30
C SER A 607 7.63 -1.62 -19.69
N ARG A 608 7.66 -0.32 -20.00
CA ARG A 608 8.60 0.64 -19.40
C ARG A 608 8.38 0.78 -17.90
N PHE A 609 7.13 0.84 -17.45
CA PHE A 609 6.79 0.89 -16.02
C PHE A 609 7.33 -0.35 -15.30
N VAL A 610 7.15 -1.52 -15.91
CA VAL A 610 7.63 -2.80 -15.39
C VAL A 610 9.16 -2.76 -15.26
N LEU A 611 9.89 -2.42 -16.32
CA LEU A 611 11.36 -2.38 -16.29
C LEU A 611 11.91 -1.44 -15.20
N ASP A 612 11.39 -0.22 -15.09
CA ASP A 612 11.98 0.81 -14.21
C ASP A 612 11.47 0.75 -12.75
N PHE A 613 10.23 0.30 -12.51
CA PHE A 613 9.64 0.24 -11.17
C PHE A 613 9.57 -1.18 -10.61
N PHE A 614 9.15 -2.19 -11.39
CA PHE A 614 9.25 -3.58 -10.94
C PHE A 614 10.71 -4.01 -10.83
N GLY A 615 11.62 -3.43 -11.62
CA GLY A 615 13.08 -3.60 -11.48
C GLY A 615 13.67 -3.08 -10.15
N ARG A 616 12.88 -2.42 -9.30
CA ARG A 616 13.25 -2.07 -7.91
C ARG A 616 12.95 -3.20 -6.91
N ILE A 617 12.21 -4.22 -7.34
CA ILE A 617 11.78 -5.37 -6.53
C ILE A 617 12.34 -6.67 -7.10
N PHE A 618 12.24 -6.86 -8.42
CA PHE A 618 12.64 -8.08 -9.12
C PHE A 618 13.96 -7.89 -9.83
N THR A 619 14.74 -8.96 -9.91
CA THR A 619 15.99 -8.98 -10.66
C THR A 619 15.75 -8.94 -12.17
N ASN A 620 14.65 -9.56 -12.61
CA ASN A 620 14.32 -9.80 -14.02
C ASN A 620 12.87 -9.33 -14.31
N PRO A 621 12.62 -8.01 -14.30
CA PRO A 621 11.26 -7.46 -14.26
C PRO A 621 10.43 -7.73 -15.52
N ASP A 622 11.03 -7.81 -16.69
CA ASP A 622 10.40 -8.10 -17.98
C ASP A 622 9.65 -9.45 -18.01
N SER A 623 10.22 -10.47 -17.38
CA SER A 623 9.61 -11.80 -17.30
C SER A 623 8.39 -11.88 -16.36
N VAL A 624 8.27 -10.92 -15.42
CA VAL A 624 7.23 -10.92 -14.37
C VAL A 624 5.87 -10.68 -15.00
N ILE A 625 5.78 -9.66 -15.86
CA ILE A 625 4.55 -9.23 -16.53
C ILE A 625 4.75 -9.29 -18.05
N PRO A 626 4.39 -10.41 -18.71
CA PRO A 626 4.49 -10.53 -20.16
C PRO A 626 3.49 -9.60 -20.89
N GLU A 627 3.69 -9.40 -22.19
CA GLU A 627 2.89 -8.44 -22.96
C GLU A 627 1.39 -8.78 -22.97
N ASP A 628 1.02 -10.05 -23.09
CA ASP A 628 -0.39 -10.49 -23.04
C ASP A 628 -1.01 -10.34 -21.64
N MET A 629 -0.21 -10.17 -20.58
CA MET A 629 -0.67 -9.80 -19.24
C MET A 629 -0.82 -8.28 -19.10
N LEU A 630 0.02 -7.48 -19.76
CA LEU A 630 -0.16 -6.02 -19.86
C LEU A 630 -1.40 -5.66 -20.70
N LYS A 631 -1.64 -6.45 -21.73
CA LYS A 631 -2.67 -6.25 -22.76
C LYS A 631 -3.62 -7.46 -22.81
N PRO A 632 -4.60 -7.56 -21.88
CA PRO A 632 -5.48 -8.72 -21.77
C PRO A 632 -6.24 -9.07 -23.04
N GLU A 633 -6.47 -8.10 -23.93
CA GLU A 633 -7.09 -8.31 -25.24
C GLU A 633 -6.31 -9.30 -26.12
N LEU A 634 -5.00 -9.44 -25.92
CA LEU A 634 -4.16 -10.41 -26.63
C LEU A 634 -4.40 -11.86 -26.20
N GLN A 635 -5.06 -12.08 -25.06
CA GLN A 635 -5.41 -13.42 -24.58
C GLN A 635 -6.71 -13.94 -25.21
N GLY A 636 -7.54 -13.04 -25.76
CA GLY A 636 -8.84 -13.36 -26.36
C GLY A 636 -9.70 -12.10 -26.51
N ILE A 637 -9.83 -11.60 -27.75
CA ILE A 637 -10.53 -10.33 -28.01
C ILE A 637 -12.02 -10.40 -27.72
N ASP A 638 -12.69 -11.54 -27.97
CA ASP A 638 -14.14 -11.66 -27.76
C ASP A 638 -14.51 -11.61 -26.27
N ASP A 639 -13.75 -12.29 -25.41
CA ASP A 639 -13.91 -12.20 -23.95
C ASP A 639 -13.61 -10.79 -23.43
N TYR A 640 -12.62 -10.12 -24.03
CA TYR A 640 -12.29 -8.74 -23.70
C TYR A 640 -13.45 -7.79 -24.05
N VAL A 641 -14.00 -7.92 -25.25
CA VAL A 641 -15.13 -7.13 -25.74
C VAL A 641 -16.39 -7.39 -24.91
N ASP A 642 -16.73 -8.65 -24.61
CA ASP A 642 -17.84 -8.97 -23.70
C ASP A 642 -17.64 -8.34 -22.32
N GLY A 643 -16.42 -8.39 -21.79
CA GLY A 643 -16.10 -7.81 -20.49
C GLY A 643 -16.24 -6.29 -20.44
N VAL A 644 -15.82 -5.57 -21.49
CA VAL A 644 -16.02 -4.11 -21.59
C VAL A 644 -17.50 -3.78 -21.69
N ASN A 645 -18.25 -4.49 -22.54
CA ASN A 645 -19.70 -4.26 -22.67
C ASN A 645 -20.44 -4.56 -21.37
N ASN A 646 -20.07 -5.63 -20.66
CA ASN A 646 -20.62 -5.97 -19.35
C ASN A 646 -20.39 -4.84 -18.32
N ILE A 647 -19.23 -4.18 -18.34
CA ILE A 647 -18.97 -2.97 -17.51
C ILE A 647 -19.92 -1.85 -17.90
N VAL A 648 -20.02 -1.52 -19.19
CA VAL A 648 -20.85 -0.41 -19.70
C VAL A 648 -22.33 -0.61 -19.41
N GLU A 649 -22.86 -1.80 -19.69
CA GLU A 649 -24.26 -2.17 -19.45
C GLU A 649 -24.60 -2.09 -17.95
N THR A 650 -23.66 -2.53 -17.09
CA THR A 650 -23.86 -2.45 -15.65
C THR A 650 -23.80 -1.00 -15.15
N GLN A 651 -22.87 -0.19 -15.66
CA GLN A 651 -22.78 1.24 -15.36
C GLN A 651 -24.08 1.97 -15.77
N GLN A 652 -24.63 1.66 -16.94
CA GLN A 652 -25.89 2.22 -17.41
C GLN A 652 -27.05 1.89 -16.46
N ARG A 653 -27.18 0.62 -16.08
CA ARG A 653 -28.21 0.17 -15.13
C ARG A 653 -28.10 0.89 -13.78
N ILE A 654 -26.89 0.95 -13.21
CA ILE A 654 -26.69 1.58 -11.89
C ILE A 654 -26.93 3.09 -11.96
N ALA A 655 -26.50 3.78 -13.02
CA ALA A 655 -26.79 5.19 -13.20
C ALA A 655 -28.31 5.47 -13.31
N GLY A 656 -29.07 4.55 -13.93
CA GLY A 656 -30.54 4.65 -14.02
C GLY A 656 -31.24 4.81 -12.68
N HIS A 657 -30.74 4.19 -11.60
CA HIS A 657 -31.36 4.27 -10.28
C HIS A 657 -31.41 5.70 -9.73
N TYR A 658 -30.43 6.55 -10.04
CA TYR A 658 -30.40 7.96 -9.60
C TYR A 658 -31.47 8.81 -10.28
N PHE A 659 -31.97 8.39 -11.45
CA PHE A 659 -33.10 9.02 -12.13
C PHE A 659 -34.43 8.48 -11.61
N GLU A 660 -34.49 7.18 -11.31
CA GLU A 660 -35.69 6.53 -10.76
C GLU A 660 -36.08 7.09 -9.38
N ASP A 661 -35.10 7.37 -8.52
CA ASP A 661 -35.33 7.91 -7.18
C ASP A 661 -35.25 9.45 -7.08
N GLY A 662 -34.97 10.12 -8.20
CA GLY A 662 -34.85 11.58 -8.28
C GLY A 662 -33.56 12.17 -7.69
N SER A 663 -32.65 11.35 -7.13
CA SER A 663 -31.42 11.81 -6.49
C SER A 663 -30.41 12.45 -7.46
N ILE A 664 -30.63 12.33 -8.78
CA ILE A 664 -29.88 13.05 -9.81
C ILE A 664 -29.91 14.57 -9.62
N ASP A 665 -30.98 15.13 -9.06
CA ASP A 665 -31.10 16.59 -8.86
C ASP A 665 -30.20 17.11 -7.73
N ASP A 666 -29.75 16.24 -6.82
CA ASP A 666 -28.79 16.55 -5.77
C ASP A 666 -27.33 16.40 -6.22
N ALA A 667 -27.08 15.87 -7.43
CA ALA A 667 -25.72 15.67 -7.94
C ALA A 667 -25.05 17.01 -8.28
N ILE A 668 -23.81 17.21 -7.83
CA ILE A 668 -23.00 18.37 -8.24
C ILE A 668 -22.77 18.33 -9.76
N PRO A 669 -22.54 19.49 -10.43
CA PRO A 669 -22.50 19.56 -11.89
C PRO A 669 -21.64 18.50 -12.60
N PRO A 670 -20.38 18.21 -12.19
CA PRO A 670 -19.60 17.16 -12.84
C PRO A 670 -20.21 15.75 -12.68
N LEU A 671 -20.75 15.44 -11.50
CA LEU A 671 -21.38 14.14 -11.24
C LEU A 671 -22.70 14.00 -12.00
N ARG A 672 -23.50 15.07 -12.07
CA ARG A 672 -24.75 15.10 -12.85
C ARG A 672 -24.48 14.77 -14.31
N ALA A 673 -23.54 15.48 -14.94
CA ALA A 673 -23.14 15.22 -16.31
C ALA A 673 -22.69 13.76 -16.53
N LEU A 674 -21.90 13.22 -15.59
CA LEU A 674 -21.41 11.85 -15.66
C LEU A 674 -22.54 10.81 -15.56
N LEU A 675 -23.48 10.98 -14.64
CA LEU A 675 -24.63 10.07 -14.48
C LEU A 675 -25.52 10.07 -15.72
N HIS A 676 -25.74 11.23 -16.36
CA HIS A 676 -26.42 11.33 -17.65
C HIS A 676 -25.67 10.55 -18.75
N ILE A 677 -24.35 10.74 -18.87
CA ILE A 677 -23.54 10.02 -19.86
C ILE A 677 -23.57 8.51 -19.60
N MET A 678 -23.52 8.07 -18.35
CA MET A 678 -23.60 6.65 -18.00
C MET A 678 -24.97 6.05 -18.37
N ALA A 679 -26.07 6.73 -18.03
CA ALA A 679 -27.44 6.22 -18.22
C ALA A 679 -27.96 6.34 -19.67
N HIS A 680 -27.62 7.45 -20.34
CA HIS A 680 -28.20 7.86 -21.62
C HIS A 680 -27.19 7.99 -22.75
N GLY A 681 -25.89 7.85 -22.47
CA GLY A 681 -24.82 7.95 -23.46
C GLY A 681 -24.30 9.38 -23.68
N GLU A 682 -25.08 10.40 -23.30
CA GLU A 682 -24.73 11.81 -23.50
C GLU A 682 -25.26 12.71 -22.38
N PHE A 683 -24.70 13.92 -22.30
CA PHE A 683 -25.21 15.04 -21.53
C PHE A 683 -25.18 16.28 -22.43
N GLU A 684 -26.35 16.87 -22.71
CA GLU A 684 -26.49 18.03 -23.63
C GLU A 684 -25.86 17.80 -25.02
N GLY A 685 -26.02 16.59 -25.58
CA GLY A 685 -25.44 16.20 -26.87
C GLY A 685 -23.92 15.95 -26.84
N LYS A 686 -23.31 15.87 -25.66
CA LYS A 686 -21.87 15.66 -25.45
C LYS A 686 -21.59 14.35 -24.74
N THR A 687 -20.44 13.78 -25.02
CA THR A 687 -19.91 12.56 -24.42
C THR A 687 -18.83 12.86 -23.39
N VAL A 688 -18.32 11.85 -22.70
CA VAL A 688 -17.20 12.01 -21.76
C VAL A 688 -15.91 12.48 -22.46
N ALA A 689 -15.78 12.29 -23.78
CA ALA A 689 -14.59 12.72 -24.52
C ALA A 689 -14.57 14.23 -24.78
N ASP A 690 -15.72 14.90 -24.70
CA ASP A 690 -15.83 16.32 -25.03
C ASP A 690 -15.08 17.21 -24.02
N PRO A 691 -14.27 18.19 -24.48
CA PRO A 691 -13.48 19.05 -23.60
C PRO A 691 -14.30 19.82 -22.55
N GLU A 692 -15.54 20.17 -22.89
CA GLU A 692 -16.44 20.87 -21.97
C GLU A 692 -16.85 19.98 -20.78
N ILE A 693 -17.12 18.69 -21.02
CA ILE A 693 -17.39 17.72 -19.96
C ILE A 693 -16.13 17.49 -19.13
N ARG A 694 -14.97 17.29 -19.76
CA ARG A 694 -13.68 17.12 -19.07
C ARG A 694 -13.36 18.31 -18.17
N SER A 695 -13.66 19.53 -18.61
CA SER A 695 -13.41 20.75 -17.82
C SER A 695 -14.25 20.85 -16.55
N LEU A 696 -15.35 20.10 -16.41
CA LEU A 696 -16.13 20.05 -15.16
C LEU A 696 -15.34 19.36 -14.03
N PHE A 697 -14.39 18.50 -14.38
CA PHE A 697 -13.55 17.73 -13.46
C PHE A 697 -12.18 18.38 -13.19
N ASP A 698 -11.96 19.60 -13.68
CA ASP A 698 -10.69 20.30 -13.54
C ASP A 698 -10.43 20.72 -12.09
N CYS A 699 -9.44 20.06 -11.47
CA CYS A 699 -9.04 20.28 -10.09
C CYS A 699 -8.57 21.72 -9.82
N GLU A 700 -7.99 22.41 -10.81
CA GLU A 700 -7.51 23.79 -10.63
C GLU A 700 -8.68 24.80 -10.57
N LYS A 701 -9.83 24.45 -11.16
CA LYS A 701 -11.00 25.33 -11.25
C LYS A 701 -11.97 25.16 -10.09
N VAL A 702 -11.92 24.06 -9.35
CA VAL A 702 -12.96 23.67 -8.36
C VAL A 702 -13.23 24.76 -7.33
N ARG A 703 -12.18 25.38 -6.78
CA ARG A 703 -12.32 26.41 -5.73
C ARG A 703 -13.00 27.69 -6.23
N GLY A 704 -12.93 27.97 -7.53
CA GLY A 704 -13.60 29.11 -8.16
C GLY A 704 -15.06 28.85 -8.54
N GLN A 705 -15.56 27.62 -8.40
CA GLN A 705 -16.91 27.28 -8.82
C GLN A 705 -17.96 27.76 -7.81
N HIS A 706 -19.06 28.30 -8.32
CA HIS A 706 -20.16 28.80 -7.48
C HIS A 706 -20.76 27.69 -6.59
N TRP A 707 -21.00 26.50 -7.18
CA TRP A 707 -21.55 25.37 -6.45
C TRP A 707 -20.64 24.89 -5.30
N TYR A 708 -19.31 25.06 -5.42
CA TYR A 708 -18.38 24.74 -4.34
C TYR A 708 -18.43 25.80 -3.23
N GLN A 709 -18.51 27.08 -3.59
CA GLN A 709 -18.69 28.17 -2.62
C GLN A 709 -19.99 28.01 -1.81
N ASP A 710 -21.05 27.52 -2.43
CA ASP A 710 -22.31 27.25 -1.74
C ASP A 710 -22.16 26.11 -0.72
N ARG A 711 -21.32 25.10 -0.98
CA ARG A 711 -20.97 24.06 0.02
C ARG A 711 -20.27 24.63 1.24
N LEU A 712 -19.42 25.63 1.06
CA LEU A 712 -18.73 26.30 2.18
C LEU A 712 -19.72 27.12 3.02
N LYS A 713 -20.65 27.82 2.37
CA LYS A 713 -21.75 28.52 3.06
C LYS A 713 -22.65 27.55 3.82
N ALA A 714 -23.08 26.46 3.19
CA ALA A 714 -23.90 25.43 3.84
C ALA A 714 -23.21 24.86 5.09
N LYS A 715 -21.88 24.66 5.03
CA LYS A 715 -21.07 24.26 6.19
C LYS A 715 -21.10 25.31 7.30
N GLN A 716 -20.88 26.58 6.96
CA GLN A 716 -20.97 27.69 7.91
C GLN A 716 -22.34 27.75 8.59
N VAL A 717 -23.43 27.73 7.82
CA VAL A 717 -24.80 27.76 8.36
C VAL A 717 -25.03 26.62 9.35
N ARG A 718 -24.60 25.41 9.00
CA ARG A 718 -24.72 24.25 9.89
C ARG A 718 -23.90 24.41 11.18
N ASP A 719 -22.68 24.92 11.09
CA ASP A 719 -21.82 25.08 12.26
C ASP A 719 -22.30 26.20 13.19
N VAL A 720 -22.76 27.32 12.64
CA VAL A 720 -23.43 28.40 13.40
C VAL A 720 -24.61 27.82 14.17
N ARG A 721 -25.52 27.11 13.49
CA ARG A 721 -26.68 26.47 14.12
C ARG A 721 -26.27 25.48 15.22
N TYR A 722 -25.23 24.68 14.97
CA TYR A 722 -24.71 23.75 15.97
C TYR A 722 -24.20 24.49 17.22
N LEU A 723 -23.40 25.54 17.03
CA LEU A 723 -22.81 26.32 18.13
C LEU A 723 -23.88 27.10 18.91
N GLU A 724 -24.89 27.67 18.24
CA GLU A 724 -26.06 28.28 18.89
C GLU A 724 -26.78 27.27 19.80
N ASN A 725 -27.05 26.06 19.28
CA ASN A 725 -27.69 25.00 20.05
C ASN A 725 -26.83 24.56 21.25
N GLN A 726 -25.51 24.44 21.09
CA GLN A 726 -24.60 24.11 22.19
C GLN A 726 -24.60 25.22 23.26
N ALA A 727 -24.53 26.49 22.86
CA ALA A 727 -24.56 27.62 23.78
C ALA A 727 -25.88 27.68 24.55
N ALA A 728 -27.01 27.51 23.87
CA ALA A 728 -28.34 27.48 24.50
C ALA A 728 -28.48 26.32 25.50
N TYR A 729 -28.00 25.12 25.13
CA TYR A 729 -28.00 23.96 26.02
C TYR A 729 -27.17 24.21 27.28
N MET A 730 -25.96 24.76 27.14
CA MET A 730 -25.08 25.06 28.28
C MET A 730 -25.67 26.15 29.18
N LYS A 731 -26.27 27.20 28.62
CA LYS A 731 -26.98 28.25 29.38
C LYS A 731 -28.13 27.67 30.20
N THR A 732 -28.99 26.87 29.56
CA THR A 732 -30.11 26.18 30.22
C THR A 732 -29.62 25.25 31.34
N PHE A 733 -28.48 24.58 31.17
CA PHE A 733 -27.91 23.74 32.21
C PHE A 733 -27.40 24.56 33.40
N LEU A 734 -26.74 25.69 33.14
CA LEU A 734 -26.16 26.59 34.14
C LEU A 734 -27.21 27.31 35.00
N GLU A 735 -28.41 27.55 34.46
CA GLU A 735 -29.52 28.18 35.18
C GLU A 735 -30.13 27.28 36.27
N LYS A 736 -29.92 25.96 36.19
CA LYS A 736 -30.48 25.01 37.16
C LYS A 736 -29.68 25.04 38.46
N GLU A 737 -30.28 25.59 39.50
CA GLU A 737 -29.64 25.72 40.83
C GLU A 737 -29.19 24.36 41.40
N THR A 738 -29.95 23.29 41.15
CA THR A 738 -29.61 21.91 41.55
C THR A 738 -28.35 21.35 40.88
N HIS A 739 -27.82 21.99 39.83
CA HIS A 739 -26.63 21.55 39.10
C HIS A 739 -25.40 22.44 39.31
N ARG A 740 -25.45 23.43 40.21
CA ARG A 740 -24.38 24.42 40.40
C ARG A 740 -23.01 23.79 40.69
N GLU A 741 -22.97 22.79 41.57
CA GLU A 741 -21.72 22.09 41.93
C GLU A 741 -21.13 21.32 40.74
N GLU A 742 -21.97 20.57 40.04
CA GLU A 742 -21.57 19.78 38.87
C GLU A 742 -21.15 20.67 37.69
N ALA A 743 -21.83 21.79 37.47
CA ALA A 743 -21.45 22.80 36.48
C ALA A 743 -20.08 23.43 36.79
N GLY A 744 -19.79 23.66 38.07
CA GLY A 744 -18.48 24.09 38.55
C GLY A 744 -17.41 23.03 38.29
N ARG A 745 -17.66 21.77 38.64
CA ARG A 745 -16.75 20.64 38.41
C ARG A 745 -16.39 20.44 36.94
N LEU A 746 -17.37 20.59 36.04
CA LEU A 746 -17.17 20.45 34.60
C LEU A 746 -16.59 21.72 33.94
N GLY A 747 -16.56 22.85 34.65
CA GLY A 747 -16.10 24.14 34.14
C GLY A 747 -16.99 24.70 33.04
N LEU A 748 -18.30 24.50 33.12
CA LEU A 748 -19.23 24.80 32.02
C LEU A 748 -19.27 26.28 31.64
N ALA A 749 -19.12 27.21 32.60
CA ALA A 749 -19.09 28.64 32.29
C ALA A 749 -17.91 29.01 31.36
N LYS A 750 -16.72 28.43 31.58
CA LYS A 750 -15.56 28.63 30.70
C LYS A 750 -15.78 27.99 29.33
N ARG A 751 -16.41 26.82 29.27
CA ARG A 751 -16.74 26.16 28.00
C ARG A 751 -17.76 26.95 27.21
N LEU A 752 -18.77 27.51 27.88
CA LEU A 752 -19.77 28.38 27.25
C LEU A 752 -19.11 29.60 26.62
N SER A 753 -18.25 30.32 27.35
CA SER A 753 -17.50 31.45 26.79
C SER A 753 -16.70 31.06 25.55
N LYS A 754 -16.05 29.88 25.56
CA LYS A 754 -15.35 29.37 24.37
C LYS A 754 -16.29 29.10 23.20
N VAL A 755 -17.46 28.51 23.45
CA VAL A 755 -18.47 28.25 22.42
C VAL A 755 -19.01 29.56 21.84
N GLU A 756 -19.21 30.60 22.67
CA GLU A 756 -19.65 31.92 22.21
C GLU A 756 -18.58 32.62 21.35
N ASP A 757 -17.30 32.48 21.69
CA ASP A 757 -16.19 32.95 20.86
C ASP A 757 -16.12 32.21 19.51
N GLU A 758 -16.25 30.87 19.54
CA GLU A 758 -16.29 30.03 18.34
C GLU A 758 -17.51 30.37 17.46
N LEU A 759 -18.67 30.64 18.05
CA LEU A 759 -19.88 31.08 17.36
C LEU A 759 -19.68 32.43 16.67
N THR A 760 -19.09 33.39 17.38
CA THR A 760 -18.78 34.72 16.85
C THR A 760 -17.84 34.61 15.65
N PHE A 761 -16.81 33.76 15.72
CA PHE A 761 -15.94 33.50 14.59
C PHE A 761 -16.70 32.81 13.46
N ALA A 762 -17.51 31.78 13.74
CA ALA A 762 -18.28 31.05 12.74
C ALA A 762 -19.24 31.95 11.94
N MET A 763 -19.82 32.99 12.55
CA MET A 763 -20.69 33.95 11.88
C MET A 763 -19.94 34.97 11.00
N SER A 764 -18.62 35.07 11.12
CA SER A 764 -17.80 36.02 10.37
C SER A 764 -17.49 35.55 8.95
N SER A 765 -17.12 36.49 8.06
CA SER A 765 -16.62 36.17 6.72
C SER A 765 -15.30 35.38 6.75
N ASP A 766 -14.49 35.57 7.78
CA ASP A 766 -13.18 34.92 7.92
C ASP A 766 -13.33 33.41 8.12
N TYR A 767 -14.47 32.96 8.66
CA TYR A 767 -14.79 31.54 8.78
C TYR A 767 -14.91 30.85 7.42
N ILE A 768 -15.61 31.47 6.46
CA ILE A 768 -15.70 30.93 5.09
C ILE A 768 -14.30 30.83 4.49
N GLY A 769 -13.45 31.85 4.69
CA GLY A 769 -12.05 31.81 4.28
C GLY A 769 -11.28 30.63 4.86
N SER A 770 -11.51 30.30 6.14
CA SER A 770 -10.90 29.14 6.82
C SER A 770 -11.40 27.77 6.32
N LEU A 771 -12.56 27.73 5.65
CA LEU A 771 -13.12 26.52 5.06
C LEU A 771 -12.66 26.30 3.61
N ASP A 772 -12.02 27.28 2.96
CA ASP A 772 -11.53 27.09 1.60
C ASP A 772 -10.46 25.97 1.54
N GLY A 773 -10.52 25.16 0.50
CA GLY A 773 -9.77 23.92 0.39
C GLY A 773 -10.29 22.73 1.22
N THR A 774 -11.42 22.85 1.93
CA THR A 774 -12.11 21.72 2.60
C THR A 774 -13.30 21.20 1.77
N ILE A 775 -13.86 20.04 2.14
CA ILE A 775 -15.02 19.46 1.41
C ILE A 775 -16.34 20.22 1.57
N GLY A 776 -16.40 21.21 2.48
CA GLY A 776 -17.64 21.90 2.84
C GLY A 776 -18.73 20.95 3.38
N LEU A 777 -19.98 21.31 3.14
CA LEU A 777 -21.16 20.47 3.38
C LEU A 777 -21.89 20.23 2.06
N ASP A 778 -22.49 19.06 1.90
CA ASP A 778 -23.36 18.83 0.75
C ASP A 778 -24.65 19.65 0.86
N CYS A 779 -24.96 20.46 -0.16
CA CYS A 779 -26.08 21.41 -0.12
C CYS A 779 -27.44 20.70 -0.01
N SER A 780 -27.56 19.44 -0.46
CA SER A 780 -28.78 18.64 -0.27
C SER A 780 -29.12 18.43 1.21
N LEU A 781 -28.11 18.44 2.09
CA LEU A 781 -28.31 18.23 3.53
C LEU A 781 -28.76 19.49 4.26
N GLU A 782 -28.58 20.68 3.68
CA GLU A 782 -29.00 21.95 4.28
C GLU A 782 -30.54 22.05 4.38
N GLN A 783 -31.25 21.53 3.38
CA GLN A 783 -32.72 21.59 3.28
C GLN A 783 -33.41 20.60 4.24
N SER A 784 -32.73 19.54 4.67
CA SER A 784 -33.31 18.50 5.54
C SER A 784 -33.55 18.95 6.98
N GLY A 785 -32.94 20.06 7.41
CA GLY A 785 -33.01 20.56 8.79
C GLY A 785 -34.13 21.56 9.09
N THR A 786 -35.03 21.86 8.15
CA THR A 786 -36.11 22.86 8.32
C THR A 786 -37.52 22.25 8.38
N ALA A 787 -37.68 20.93 8.29
CA ALA A 787 -39.00 20.31 8.09
C ALA A 787 -39.71 19.74 9.35
N GLU A 788 -39.07 19.64 10.53
CA GLU A 788 -39.72 18.99 11.71
C GLU A 788 -39.48 19.72 13.04
N GLY A 789 -39.63 21.04 13.05
CA GLY A 789 -39.49 21.83 14.27
C GLY A 789 -40.57 22.88 14.47
N ASP A 790 -41.81 22.65 14.01
CA ASP A 790 -42.92 23.57 14.30
C ASP A 790 -44.33 22.95 14.17
N LYS A 791 -44.50 21.70 14.66
CA LYS A 791 -45.84 21.27 15.10
C LYS A 791 -45.93 21.51 16.59
N GLY A 792 -46.29 22.75 16.93
CA GLY A 792 -46.77 23.10 18.25
C GLY A 792 -47.90 22.16 18.65
N GLU A 793 -47.70 21.48 19.77
CA GLU A 793 -48.80 21.04 20.62
C GLU A 793 -49.45 22.31 21.19
N ASP A 794 -50.40 22.87 20.46
CA ASP A 794 -51.44 23.72 21.02
C ASP A 794 -52.74 22.91 21.09
N GLY A 795 -53.35 22.94 22.28
CA GLY A 795 -54.27 21.92 22.75
C GLY A 795 -55.72 22.01 22.30
N SER A 796 -56.41 20.90 22.57
CA SER A 796 -57.77 20.84 23.11
C SER A 796 -57.93 19.56 23.92
#